data_AF-A0A6V8KH25-F1
#
_entry.id   AF-A0A6V8KH25-F1
#
_cell.length_a   1.000
_cell.length_b   1.000
_cell.length_c   1.000
_cell.angle_alpha   90.00
_cell.angle_beta   90.00
_cell.angle_gamma   90.00
#
_symmetry.space_group_name_H-M   'P 1'
#
loop_
_entity.id
_entity.type
_entity.pdbx_description
1 polymer ?
#
loop_
_entity_poly.entity_id
_entity_poly.type
_entity_poly.pdbx_seq_one_letter_code
_entity_poly.pdbx_strand_id
1 'polypeptide(L)'
;MFRRALVLPAAALLLASASIVYLAQTSSARAGPGALTNLNLSAANRRPPVAGLYDWTKAGYRGGADLPGAASINPNAACQITAAELDTQYGVRPNDGTDDTTGIQAAIDAIKSGCSPSASHSRLSLLSLPAGTLNVTREIHVDADYLILRGTGSGTGTDATRLVYRPDANTAYDTLTADGSDWDEDGMTSGQGKGGWLWPGRGMFRVQSRGVHSSYAGDHAAAPANRKDIFEGTVNVHWKVGVALRAKPGDTGFAARTGDRTIYLASSGSLANLAAGALVNVRAANTVRFYAEQDVAPSDGTLLNQHMRQQILTVTAVDASARTVTVDKPLEFDVPVDSTSDGSPAIGGATYASKVSPLVDPVVGVGFENLSFTQDMPGLNRAAAKYNYGNMAPAYQMHGIVFKWAADSWVKGVRAEMTGSHPIVTEEAYRLQIVNNELDGSWNKGKGGNGYFRGSRVWDSLYAGNTSRDLRHFTFQWSASGNVAVGNDFDSDLNLHGGWERNNLFENNTVTVPYEHRSASCTANCGEEGGGGVDASTWFPIWWAAGKKAVKWSGSSGPRNVFFNNAMTKQVTAGAAFTAYYPDRTRVYQFGWNGSGFKHLDIGGVPIADWAANERRDYTGGHGVDATRTDTAQSLFLRSLNGSTSQPPTSAPPTSVPSTSQPPVGCLRATFTRTSTWSTGYGADYVITNNCTSATTTWKVEFDLPAGTTVSSSWSSVRTRDGQHYTFTNATYNGDINPGASEEFGFNASGTGLPLNCRVNGLPC
;
A
#
# COMPACT_ATOMS: atom_id res chain seq x y z
N MET A 1 27.17 -14.70 -70.23
CA MET A 1 26.69 -14.12 -71.51
C MET A 1 25.18 -13.93 -71.44
N PHE A 2 24.74 -12.69 -71.67
CA PHE A 2 23.42 -12.19 -72.13
C PHE A 2 22.13 -13.01 -71.84
N ARG A 3 21.26 -12.48 -70.97
CA ARG A 3 19.96 -11.79 -71.25
C ARG A 3 18.85 -12.69 -71.83
N ARG A 4 17.70 -12.76 -71.15
CA ARG A 4 16.53 -11.89 -71.40
C ARG A 4 15.37 -12.18 -70.43
N ALA A 5 14.76 -11.09 -69.97
CA ALA A 5 13.53 -11.06 -69.20
C ALA A 5 12.30 -11.33 -70.09
N LEU A 6 11.26 -11.89 -69.50
CA LEU A 6 9.87 -11.73 -69.93
C LEU A 6 9.02 -11.49 -68.68
N VAL A 7 8.32 -10.36 -68.67
CA VAL A 7 7.32 -9.94 -67.67
C VAL A 7 5.94 -10.11 -68.32
N LEU A 8 4.95 -10.64 -67.58
CA LEU A 8 3.50 -10.44 -67.72
C LEU A 8 2.74 -11.28 -66.65
N PRO A 9 1.50 -10.93 -66.25
CA PRO A 9 1.20 -10.11 -65.08
C PRO A 9 0.49 -10.86 -63.93
N ALA A 10 0.51 -10.26 -62.75
CA ALA A 10 -0.16 -10.74 -61.55
C ALA A 10 -1.69 -10.57 -61.63
N ALA A 11 -2.43 -11.66 -61.43
CA ALA A 11 -3.85 -11.63 -61.10
C ALA A 11 -4.02 -11.32 -59.61
N ALA A 12 -4.72 -10.22 -59.30
CA ALA A 12 -5.04 -9.82 -57.95
C ALA A 12 -6.13 -10.74 -57.36
N LEU A 13 -5.78 -11.50 -56.32
CA LEU A 13 -6.75 -12.14 -55.43
C LEU A 13 -7.23 -11.08 -54.43
N LEU A 14 -8.50 -10.68 -54.51
CA LEU A 14 -9.17 -9.89 -53.47
C LEU A 14 -9.34 -10.76 -52.21
N LEU A 15 -8.49 -10.54 -51.21
CA LEU A 15 -8.78 -10.92 -49.82
C LEU A 15 -9.66 -9.81 -49.23
N ALA A 16 -10.93 -10.13 -48.99
CA ALA A 16 -11.81 -9.28 -48.20
C ALA A 16 -11.34 -9.29 -46.74
N SER A 17 -10.55 -8.27 -46.36
CA SER A 17 -10.28 -7.95 -44.97
C SER A 17 -11.55 -7.38 -44.34
N ALA A 18 -12.18 -8.17 -43.46
CA ALA A 18 -13.22 -7.67 -42.57
C ALA A 18 -12.57 -6.72 -41.54
N SER A 19 -12.49 -5.44 -41.89
CA SER A 19 -12.19 -4.38 -40.93
C SER A 19 -13.37 -4.26 -39.98
N ILE A 20 -13.27 -4.89 -38.80
CA ILE A 20 -14.15 -4.57 -37.68
C ILE A 20 -13.76 -3.17 -37.21
N VAL A 21 -14.52 -2.18 -37.66
CA VAL A 21 -14.47 -0.82 -37.13
C VAL A 21 -15.02 -0.88 -35.70
N TYR A 22 -14.14 -0.82 -34.71
CA TYR A 22 -14.55 -0.48 -33.35
C TYR A 22 -15.10 0.95 -33.39
N LEU A 23 -16.41 1.10 -33.24
CA LEU A 23 -17.00 2.39 -32.87
C LEU A 23 -16.43 2.76 -31.49
N ALA A 24 -15.46 3.67 -31.49
CA ALA A 24 -15.01 4.35 -30.28
C ALA A 24 -16.20 5.16 -29.76
N GLN A 25 -16.91 4.62 -28.76
CA GLN A 25 -17.83 5.42 -27.97
C GLN A 25 -17.00 6.49 -27.26
N THR A 26 -17.10 7.74 -27.70
CA THR A 26 -16.57 8.90 -26.98
C THR A 26 -17.48 9.16 -25.77
N SER A 27 -17.43 8.28 -24.77
CA SER A 27 -17.89 8.63 -23.43
C SER A 27 -16.91 9.65 -22.88
N SER A 28 -17.37 10.85 -22.52
CA SER A 28 -16.54 11.78 -21.75
C SER A 28 -16.09 11.05 -20.48
N ALA A 29 -14.77 11.00 -20.26
CA ALA A 29 -14.21 10.41 -19.05
C ALA A 29 -14.75 11.18 -17.85
N ARG A 30 -15.65 10.57 -17.08
CA ARG A 30 -16.02 11.11 -15.78
C ARG A 30 -14.80 10.93 -14.88
N ALA A 31 -14.16 12.04 -14.51
CA ALA A 31 -13.12 12.02 -13.48
C ALA A 31 -13.66 11.24 -12.26
N GLY A 32 -12.86 10.32 -11.72
CA GLY A 32 -13.21 9.59 -10.51
C GLY A 32 -13.40 10.54 -9.33
N PRO A 33 -14.01 10.10 -8.22
CA PRO A 33 -14.31 10.95 -7.07
C PRO A 33 -13.07 11.44 -6.30
N GLY A 34 -11.87 11.09 -6.74
CA GLY A 34 -10.64 11.22 -5.97
C GLY A 34 -10.52 10.11 -4.91
N ALA A 35 -9.68 10.31 -3.90
CA ALA A 35 -9.50 9.35 -2.82
C ALA A 35 -10.73 9.32 -1.90
N LEU A 36 -11.12 8.12 -1.48
CA LEU A 36 -12.21 7.91 -0.54
C LEU A 36 -11.66 7.94 0.91
N THR A 37 -11.54 9.14 1.48
CA THR A 37 -10.82 9.36 2.76
C THR A 37 -11.61 9.03 4.03
N ASN A 38 -12.88 8.60 3.92
CA ASN A 38 -13.77 8.29 5.05
C ASN A 38 -14.35 6.87 4.97
N LEU A 39 -13.61 5.92 4.39
CA LEU A 39 -14.05 4.53 4.33
C LEU A 39 -14.17 3.95 5.75
N ASN A 40 -15.31 3.32 6.05
CA ASN A 40 -15.44 2.46 7.22
C ASN A 40 -14.71 1.14 6.93
N LEU A 41 -13.47 1.03 7.41
CA LEU A 41 -12.62 -0.15 7.18
C LEU A 41 -12.74 -1.18 8.31
N SER A 42 -13.75 -1.06 9.17
CA SER A 42 -13.92 -1.96 10.31
C SER A 42 -14.23 -3.39 9.89
N ALA A 43 -13.93 -4.33 10.79
CA ALA A 43 -14.31 -5.73 10.62
C ALA A 43 -15.83 -5.89 10.35
N ALA A 44 -16.66 -5.06 10.99
CA ALA A 44 -18.12 -5.09 10.85
C ALA A 44 -18.58 -4.71 9.44
N ASN A 45 -17.82 -3.86 8.73
CA ASN A 45 -18.13 -3.47 7.36
C ASN A 45 -17.53 -4.40 6.30
N ARG A 46 -16.85 -5.49 6.68
CA ARG A 46 -16.35 -6.48 5.71
C ARG A 46 -17.52 -7.22 5.06
N ARG A 47 -17.52 -7.27 3.73
CA ARG A 47 -18.45 -8.09 2.96
C ARG A 47 -18.10 -9.56 3.18
N PRO A 48 -19.08 -10.47 3.35
CA PRO A 48 -18.79 -11.91 3.37
C PRO A 48 -18.06 -12.37 2.09
N PRO A 49 -17.24 -13.43 2.17
CA PRO A 49 -16.49 -13.90 1.01
C PRO A 49 -17.41 -14.18 -0.19
N VAL A 50 -17.01 -13.66 -1.36
CA VAL A 50 -17.76 -13.87 -2.60
C VAL A 50 -17.37 -15.22 -3.20
N ALA A 51 -18.35 -16.11 -3.38
CA ALA A 51 -18.10 -17.47 -3.85
C ALA A 51 -17.31 -17.51 -5.16
N GLY A 52 -16.19 -18.23 -5.18
CA GLY A 52 -15.30 -18.36 -6.34
C GLY A 52 -14.23 -17.27 -6.46
N LEU A 53 -14.24 -16.27 -5.57
CA LEU A 53 -13.14 -15.30 -5.42
C LEU A 53 -12.31 -15.63 -4.17
N TYR A 54 -11.14 -15.00 -4.06
CA TYR A 54 -10.31 -15.10 -2.87
C TYR A 54 -10.99 -14.40 -1.68
N ASP A 55 -10.73 -14.88 -0.46
CA ASP A 55 -11.27 -14.29 0.76
C ASP A 55 -10.35 -13.18 1.27
N TRP A 56 -10.73 -11.93 0.97
CA TRP A 56 -10.03 -10.75 1.46
C TRP A 56 -10.49 -10.26 2.83
N THR A 57 -11.45 -10.90 3.50
CA THR A 57 -12.06 -10.36 4.74
C THR A 57 -11.05 -10.08 5.85
N LYS A 58 -9.92 -10.79 5.82
CA LYS A 58 -8.81 -10.65 6.77
C LYS A 58 -7.69 -9.70 6.33
N ALA A 59 -7.82 -9.01 5.20
CA ALA A 59 -6.82 -8.03 4.78
C ALA A 59 -6.81 -6.82 5.74
N GLY A 60 -5.59 -6.40 6.12
CA GLY A 60 -5.35 -5.27 7.01
C GLY A 60 -4.90 -5.68 8.41
N TYR A 61 -4.87 -4.68 9.30
CA TYR A 61 -4.33 -4.79 10.66
C TYR A 61 -4.89 -6.01 11.41
N ARG A 62 -4.02 -6.90 11.90
CA ARG A 62 -4.38 -8.08 12.69
C ARG A 62 -5.49 -8.95 12.10
N GLY A 63 -5.53 -9.10 10.78
CA GLY A 63 -6.53 -9.94 10.13
C GLY A 63 -7.85 -9.22 9.92
N GLY A 64 -7.79 -7.91 9.63
CA GLY A 64 -8.96 -7.06 9.39
C GLY A 64 -9.60 -6.46 10.65
N ALA A 65 -8.91 -6.50 11.79
CA ALA A 65 -9.34 -5.81 13.01
C ALA A 65 -9.27 -4.29 12.85
N ASP A 66 -10.02 -3.58 13.69
CA ASP A 66 -10.01 -2.12 13.71
C ASP A 66 -8.65 -1.59 14.20
N LEU A 67 -8.22 -0.45 13.63
CA LEU A 67 -7.02 0.21 14.10
C LEU A 67 -7.15 0.63 15.57
N PRO A 68 -6.05 0.61 16.35
CA PRO A 68 -6.07 0.98 17.76
C PRO A 68 -6.65 2.38 18.01
N GLY A 69 -7.48 2.50 19.05
CA GLY A 69 -7.99 3.77 19.56
C GLY A 69 -7.35 4.16 20.88
N ALA A 70 -7.89 5.20 21.53
CA ALA A 70 -7.40 5.67 22.84
C ALA A 70 -7.41 4.57 23.91
N ALA A 71 -8.41 3.67 23.89
CA ALA A 71 -8.51 2.57 24.84
C ALA A 71 -7.40 1.52 24.71
N SER A 72 -6.67 1.49 23.59
CA SER A 72 -5.56 0.58 23.36
C SER A 72 -4.22 1.16 23.84
N ILE A 73 -4.16 2.44 24.23
CA ILE A 73 -2.93 3.07 24.72
C ILE A 73 -2.57 2.49 26.10
N ASN A 74 -1.29 2.23 26.32
CA ASN A 74 -0.77 1.71 27.57
C ASN A 74 -1.08 2.69 28.72
N PRO A 75 -1.85 2.30 29.75
CA PRO A 75 -2.25 3.21 30.82
C PRO A 75 -1.09 3.67 31.70
N ASN A 76 0.08 3.02 31.61
CA ASN A 76 1.28 3.47 32.31
C ASN A 76 1.82 4.74 31.64
N ALA A 77 1.84 5.86 32.39
CA ALA A 77 2.36 7.14 31.92
C ALA A 77 3.82 7.07 31.45
N ALA A 78 4.65 6.19 32.03
CA ALA A 78 6.04 6.01 31.59
C ALA A 78 6.15 5.45 30.16
N CYS A 79 5.08 4.88 29.61
CA CYS A 79 5.00 4.39 28.24
C CYS A 79 4.27 5.35 27.30
N GLN A 80 4.00 6.57 27.75
CA GLN A 80 3.38 7.65 26.99
C GLN A 80 4.31 8.87 27.02
N ILE A 81 5.38 8.84 26.23
CA ILE A 81 6.32 9.95 26.14
C ILE A 81 5.64 11.11 25.40
N THR A 82 5.45 12.21 26.11
CA THR A 82 4.82 13.44 25.60
C THR A 82 5.82 14.32 24.85
N ALA A 83 5.31 15.29 24.08
CA ALA A 83 6.14 16.29 23.42
C ALA A 83 6.99 17.13 24.40
N ALA A 84 6.48 17.41 25.60
CA ALA A 84 7.21 18.15 26.63
C ALA A 84 8.34 17.32 27.25
N GLU A 85 8.14 16.01 27.42
CA GLU A 85 9.19 15.09 27.86
C GLU A 85 10.23 14.87 26.78
N LEU A 86 9.83 14.81 25.51
CA LEU A 86 10.74 14.78 24.36
C LEU A 86 11.72 15.96 24.36
N ASP A 87 11.23 17.17 24.60
CA ASP A 87 12.11 18.34 24.77
C ASP A 87 13.01 18.18 26.01
N THR A 88 12.40 18.05 27.18
CA THR A 88 13.12 18.19 28.46
C THR A 88 14.05 17.03 28.80
N GLN A 89 13.74 15.82 28.34
CA GLN A 89 14.49 14.60 28.67
C GLN A 89 15.35 14.07 27.50
N TYR A 90 14.92 14.33 26.26
CA TYR A 90 15.56 13.78 25.06
C TYR A 90 16.13 14.85 24.13
N GLY A 91 15.90 16.14 24.40
CA GLY A 91 16.43 17.24 23.60
C GLY A 91 15.80 17.37 22.21
N VAL A 92 14.58 16.85 22.01
CA VAL A 92 13.86 16.93 20.73
C VAL A 92 13.04 18.22 20.69
N ARG A 93 13.45 19.19 19.87
CA ARG A 93 12.93 20.57 19.91
C ARG A 93 12.54 21.05 18.52
N PRO A 94 11.27 21.35 18.27
CA PRO A 94 10.85 21.82 16.96
C PRO A 94 11.41 23.22 16.66
N ASN A 95 11.81 23.43 15.42
CA ASN A 95 12.24 24.71 14.83
C ASN A 95 13.52 25.31 15.43
N ASP A 96 14.34 24.53 16.13
CA ASP A 96 15.61 25.02 16.71
C ASP A 96 16.80 24.93 15.73
N GLY A 97 16.61 24.23 14.60
CA GLY A 97 17.64 24.02 13.58
C GLY A 97 18.66 22.92 13.90
N THR A 98 18.51 22.26 15.05
CA THR A 98 19.37 21.17 15.52
C THR A 98 18.87 19.83 14.95
N ASP A 99 19.75 18.84 14.89
CA ASP A 99 19.40 17.46 14.56
C ASP A 99 18.76 16.74 15.76
N ASP A 100 17.49 16.37 15.61
CA ASP A 100 16.67 15.67 16.61
C ASP A 100 16.86 14.15 16.60
N THR A 101 17.62 13.60 15.64
CA THR A 101 17.70 12.13 15.42
C THR A 101 18.07 11.36 16.68
N THR A 102 19.10 11.81 17.41
CA THR A 102 19.57 11.13 18.63
C THR A 102 18.50 11.12 19.73
N GLY A 103 17.79 12.24 19.89
CA GLY A 103 16.75 12.37 20.91
C GLY A 103 15.55 11.47 20.62
N ILE A 104 15.09 11.46 19.36
CA ILE A 104 13.99 10.58 18.94
C ILE A 104 14.39 9.11 19.11
N GLN A 105 15.61 8.73 18.68
CA GLN A 105 16.08 7.35 18.84
C GLN A 105 16.17 6.95 20.32
N ALA A 106 16.69 7.81 21.19
CA ALA A 106 16.79 7.53 22.61
C ALA A 106 15.41 7.34 23.28
N ALA A 107 14.40 8.10 22.87
CA ALA A 107 13.03 7.92 23.34
C ALA A 107 12.42 6.58 22.90
N ILE A 108 12.68 6.16 21.65
CA ILE A 108 12.28 4.84 21.17
C ILE A 108 13.00 3.73 21.95
N ASP A 109 14.30 3.88 22.22
CA ASP A 109 15.09 2.91 22.97
C ASP A 109 14.60 2.78 24.43
N ALA A 110 14.17 3.88 25.04
CA ALA A 110 13.54 3.89 26.36
C ALA A 110 12.22 3.12 26.36
N ILE A 111 11.36 3.32 25.34
CA ILE A 111 10.12 2.55 25.18
C ILE A 111 10.42 1.06 24.93
N LYS A 112 11.37 0.76 24.05
CA LYS A 112 11.76 -0.62 23.72
C LYS A 112 12.17 -1.39 24.96
N SER A 113 13.02 -0.79 25.79
CA SER A 113 13.56 -1.43 26.99
C SER A 113 12.56 -1.47 28.16
N GLY A 114 11.84 -0.37 28.40
CA GLY A 114 10.98 -0.21 29.57
C GLY A 114 9.52 -0.66 29.37
N CYS A 115 9.01 -0.64 28.14
CA CYS A 115 7.58 -0.79 27.87
C CYS A 115 7.24 -1.98 26.99
N SER A 116 7.97 -2.20 25.89
CA SER A 116 7.68 -3.30 24.94
C SER A 116 7.57 -4.69 25.59
N PRO A 117 8.39 -5.09 26.59
CA PRO A 117 8.26 -6.40 27.24
C PRO A 117 6.91 -6.67 27.93
N SER A 118 6.15 -5.63 28.24
CA SER A 118 4.81 -5.72 28.87
C SER A 118 3.68 -5.19 27.98
N ALA A 119 4.01 -4.78 26.76
CA ALA A 119 3.08 -4.21 25.80
C ALA A 119 2.30 -5.30 25.05
N SER A 120 1.23 -4.89 24.38
CA SER A 120 0.39 -5.76 23.57
C SER A 120 -0.46 -4.92 22.63
N HIS A 121 -1.21 -5.55 21.73
CA HIS A 121 -2.17 -4.85 20.85
C HIS A 121 -3.31 -4.11 21.59
N SER A 122 -3.45 -4.28 22.90
CA SER A 122 -4.37 -3.50 23.75
C SER A 122 -3.63 -2.65 24.79
N ARG A 123 -2.31 -2.54 24.69
CA ARG A 123 -1.42 -1.78 25.60
C ARG A 123 -0.25 -1.19 24.81
N LEU A 124 -0.53 -0.33 23.84
CA LEU A 124 0.47 0.27 22.97
C LEU A 124 1.11 1.49 23.64
N SER A 125 2.44 1.58 23.56
CA SER A 125 3.17 2.77 23.96
C SER A 125 2.90 3.92 22.97
N LEU A 126 2.96 5.15 23.46
CA LEU A 126 2.75 6.35 22.65
C LEU A 126 3.97 7.26 22.74
N LEU A 127 4.50 7.66 21.60
CA LEU A 127 5.49 8.73 21.45
C LEU A 127 4.83 9.88 20.69
N SER A 128 4.57 10.98 21.40
CA SER A 128 3.90 12.16 20.84
C SER A 128 4.93 13.19 20.40
N LEU A 129 5.09 13.36 19.08
CA LEU A 129 5.99 14.33 18.49
C LEU A 129 5.40 15.75 18.60
N PRO A 130 6.22 16.78 18.88
CA PRO A 130 5.76 18.17 18.94
C PRO A 130 5.30 18.70 17.57
N ALA A 131 4.48 19.76 17.60
CA ALA A 131 4.21 20.57 16.41
C ALA A 131 5.44 21.37 16.00
N GLY A 132 5.59 21.62 14.70
CA GLY A 132 6.73 22.31 14.11
C GLY A 132 7.72 21.37 13.40
N THR A 133 8.86 21.93 13.01
CA THR A 133 9.86 21.24 12.20
C THR A 133 10.90 20.54 13.07
N LEU A 134 11.01 19.22 12.94
CA LEU A 134 12.10 18.42 13.51
C LEU A 134 13.10 18.07 12.40
N ASN A 135 14.39 18.28 12.62
CA ASN A 135 15.41 17.91 11.63
C ASN A 135 15.98 16.54 11.96
N VAL A 136 16.13 15.70 10.95
CA VAL A 136 16.67 14.34 11.10
C VAL A 136 17.79 14.16 10.09
N THR A 137 18.89 13.52 10.48
CA THR A 137 20.05 13.31 9.61
C THR A 137 20.42 11.84 9.42
N ARG A 138 19.93 10.95 10.29
CA ARG A 138 20.17 9.50 10.22
C ARG A 138 18.87 8.72 10.25
N GLU A 139 18.93 7.46 9.85
CA GLU A 139 17.79 6.54 9.97
C GLU A 139 17.38 6.41 11.44
N ILE A 140 16.07 6.53 11.71
CA ILE A 140 15.46 6.26 13.01
C ILE A 140 14.93 4.84 12.99
N HIS A 141 15.48 4.00 13.85
CA HIS A 141 15.04 2.63 14.04
C HIS A 141 13.83 2.60 14.96
N VAL A 142 12.68 2.24 14.40
CA VAL A 142 11.42 2.09 15.11
C VAL A 142 11.23 0.62 15.44
N ASP A 143 12.03 0.13 16.38
CA ASP A 143 12.16 -1.29 16.73
C ASP A 143 11.68 -1.60 18.15
N ALA A 144 10.80 -0.74 18.67
CA ALA A 144 10.00 -0.98 19.86
C ALA A 144 8.65 -1.56 19.45
N ASP A 145 8.35 -2.78 19.89
CA ASP A 145 7.04 -3.38 19.65
C ASP A 145 5.93 -2.57 20.31
N TYR A 146 4.77 -2.56 19.64
CA TYR A 146 3.54 -1.92 20.07
C TYR A 146 3.70 -0.41 20.32
N LEU A 147 4.41 0.28 19.43
CA LEU A 147 4.67 1.72 19.53
C LEU A 147 3.85 2.52 18.51
N ILE A 148 3.16 3.56 18.97
CA ILE A 148 2.57 4.60 18.13
C ILE A 148 3.50 5.82 18.13
N LEU A 149 4.03 6.20 16.97
CA LEU A 149 4.59 7.53 16.72
C LEU A 149 3.49 8.43 16.17
N ARG A 150 3.10 9.44 16.93
CA ARG A 150 2.00 10.33 16.58
C ARG A 150 2.47 11.78 16.54
N GLY A 151 2.24 12.44 15.41
CA GLY A 151 2.35 13.88 15.30
C GLY A 151 1.05 14.61 15.65
N THR A 152 1.11 15.94 15.58
CA THR A 152 -0.02 16.84 15.85
C THR A 152 -0.91 17.09 14.63
N GLY A 153 -0.49 16.63 13.45
CA GLY A 153 -1.13 16.85 12.16
C GLY A 153 -0.14 16.66 11.02
N SER A 154 -0.65 16.44 9.81
CA SER A 154 0.15 16.26 8.58
C SER A 154 0.10 17.47 7.65
N GLY A 155 -0.42 18.60 8.12
CA GLY A 155 -0.38 19.87 7.39
C GLY A 155 1.03 20.42 7.23
N THR A 156 1.17 21.44 6.39
CA THR A 156 2.45 22.13 6.15
C THR A 156 2.65 23.36 7.04
N GLY A 157 1.73 23.62 7.96
CA GLY A 157 1.78 24.74 8.92
C GLY A 157 2.66 24.43 10.14
N THR A 158 2.89 25.45 10.96
CA THR A 158 3.68 25.32 12.21
C THR A 158 2.94 24.61 13.33
N ASP A 159 1.63 24.42 13.18
CA ASP A 159 0.71 23.69 14.06
C ASP A 159 0.72 22.18 13.83
N ALA A 160 1.37 21.71 12.77
CA ALA A 160 1.53 20.31 12.41
C ALA A 160 2.97 19.82 12.66
N THR A 161 3.14 18.52 12.88
CA THR A 161 4.47 17.91 13.02
C THR A 161 5.06 17.69 11.63
N ARG A 162 6.27 18.21 11.39
CA ARG A 162 6.99 18.04 10.13
C ARG A 162 8.42 17.56 10.36
N LEU A 163 8.76 16.39 9.84
CA LEU A 163 10.14 15.91 9.84
C LEU A 163 10.85 16.31 8.55
N VAL A 164 12.04 16.89 8.67
CA VAL A 164 12.88 17.26 7.55
C VAL A 164 14.15 16.44 7.57
N TYR A 165 14.21 15.48 6.64
CA TYR A 165 15.29 14.53 6.57
C TYR A 165 16.40 15.01 5.64
N ARG A 166 17.64 15.08 6.15
CA ARG A 166 18.86 15.45 5.42
C ARG A 166 19.94 14.41 5.71
N PRO A 167 19.97 13.29 4.96
CA PRO A 167 20.88 12.19 5.23
C PRO A 167 22.34 12.66 5.31
N ASP A 168 23.01 12.37 6.43
CA ASP A 168 24.42 12.69 6.62
C ASP A 168 25.33 11.68 5.89
N ALA A 169 26.65 11.89 6.01
CA ALA A 169 27.64 10.97 5.44
C ALA A 169 27.61 9.57 6.07
N ASN A 170 27.00 9.40 7.25
CA ASN A 170 26.82 8.09 7.86
C ASN A 170 25.61 7.33 7.30
N THR A 171 24.76 8.01 6.54
CA THR A 171 23.49 7.47 6.05
C THR A 171 23.42 7.42 4.54
N ALA A 172 24.01 8.39 3.85
CA ALA A 172 24.12 8.39 2.40
C ALA A 172 24.86 7.15 1.88
N TYR A 173 24.46 6.68 0.69
CA TYR A 173 25.22 5.64 -0.01
C TYR A 173 26.48 6.27 -0.60
N ASP A 174 27.64 5.76 -0.18
CA ASP A 174 28.98 6.20 -0.59
C ASP A 174 29.57 5.33 -1.71
N THR A 175 28.85 4.31 -2.16
CA THR A 175 29.21 3.47 -3.31
C THR A 175 28.08 3.49 -4.32
N LEU A 176 28.39 3.94 -5.54
CA LEU A 176 27.45 4.00 -6.66
C LEU A 176 27.88 3.04 -7.75
N THR A 177 26.94 2.64 -8.60
CA THR A 177 27.22 1.81 -9.77
C THR A 177 28.25 2.49 -10.68
N ALA A 178 28.93 1.71 -11.53
CA ALA A 178 29.97 2.26 -12.42
C ALA A 178 29.47 3.39 -13.35
N ASP A 179 28.19 3.36 -13.73
CA ASP A 179 27.53 4.42 -14.52
C ASP A 179 26.99 5.58 -13.65
N GLY A 180 27.18 5.52 -12.34
CA GLY A 180 26.73 6.51 -11.36
C GLY A 180 25.22 6.62 -11.23
N SER A 181 24.44 5.74 -11.86
CA SER A 181 22.99 5.88 -11.97
C SER A 181 22.20 5.35 -10.79
N ASP A 182 22.83 4.52 -9.96
CA ASP A 182 22.21 3.90 -8.79
C ASP A 182 23.23 3.71 -7.66
N TRP A 183 22.78 3.41 -6.45
CA TRP A 183 23.69 2.93 -5.41
C TRP A 183 24.10 1.48 -5.70
N ASP A 184 25.33 1.10 -5.33
CA ASP A 184 25.88 -0.22 -5.66
C ASP A 184 25.74 -1.18 -4.47
N GLU A 185 24.72 -2.03 -4.54
CA GLU A 185 24.41 -3.01 -3.50
C GLU A 185 25.51 -4.07 -3.34
N ASP A 186 26.22 -4.37 -4.42
CA ASP A 186 27.28 -5.38 -4.45
C ASP A 186 28.65 -4.76 -4.13
N GLY A 187 28.87 -3.51 -4.52
CA GLY A 187 30.09 -2.75 -4.24
C GLY A 187 30.20 -2.29 -2.79
N MET A 188 29.07 -2.02 -2.14
CA MET A 188 29.06 -1.57 -0.74
C MET A 188 29.30 -2.75 0.21
N THR A 189 30.47 -2.82 0.84
CA THR A 189 30.86 -3.98 1.68
C THR A 189 31.52 -3.58 3.00
N SER A 190 31.50 -4.49 3.98
CA SER A 190 32.27 -4.42 5.22
C SER A 190 32.41 -5.82 5.79
N GLY A 191 33.63 -6.34 6.01
CA GLY A 191 33.81 -7.74 6.43
C GLY A 191 33.07 -8.72 5.49
N GLN A 192 32.20 -9.57 6.05
CA GLN A 192 31.31 -10.44 5.25
C GLN A 192 30.02 -9.75 4.76
N GLY A 193 29.73 -8.56 5.28
CA GLY A 193 28.54 -7.79 4.97
C GLY A 193 28.54 -7.23 3.55
N LYS A 194 27.38 -7.29 2.90
CA LYS A 194 27.12 -6.74 1.57
C LYS A 194 25.94 -5.78 1.61
N GLY A 195 25.99 -4.72 0.81
CA GLY A 195 24.96 -3.69 0.71
C GLY A 195 23.58 -4.26 0.39
N GLY A 196 23.49 -5.31 -0.43
CA GLY A 196 22.23 -6.01 -0.72
C GLY A 196 21.52 -6.58 0.52
N TRP A 197 22.17 -6.70 1.68
CA TRP A 197 21.50 -7.09 2.93
C TRP A 197 20.62 -5.96 3.49
N LEU A 198 20.84 -4.71 3.06
CA LEU A 198 20.00 -3.57 3.40
C LEU A 198 18.68 -3.55 2.64
N TRP A 199 18.59 -4.27 1.51
CA TRP A 199 17.42 -4.32 0.64
C TRP A 199 16.09 -4.30 1.43
N PRO A 200 15.16 -3.36 1.20
CA PRO A 200 15.04 -2.51 0.01
C PRO A 200 15.90 -1.24 0.04
N GLY A 201 16.67 -1.03 1.11
CA GLY A 201 17.49 0.17 1.32
C GLY A 201 17.27 0.76 2.70
N ARG A 202 17.78 1.97 2.89
CA ARG A 202 17.62 2.82 4.08
C ARG A 202 16.40 3.72 3.95
N GLY A 203 15.87 4.16 5.08
CA GLY A 203 14.82 5.18 5.14
C GLY A 203 15.00 6.15 6.30
N MET A 204 14.12 7.14 6.37
CA MET A 204 14.04 8.01 7.55
C MET A 204 13.55 7.21 8.77
N PHE A 205 12.53 6.37 8.58
CA PHE A 205 12.07 5.42 9.59
C PHE A 205 12.21 3.99 9.10
N ARG A 206 12.78 3.12 9.94
CA ARG A 206 12.88 1.68 9.67
C ARG A 206 12.26 0.86 10.80
N VAL A 207 11.19 0.15 10.46
CA VAL A 207 10.51 -0.80 11.34
C VAL A 207 11.12 -2.17 11.10
N GLN A 208 12.17 -2.46 11.86
CA GLN A 208 12.93 -3.71 11.82
C GLN A 208 13.79 -3.85 13.07
N SER A 209 14.02 -5.07 13.55
CA SER A 209 14.98 -5.33 14.63
C SER A 209 16.41 -4.91 14.26
N ARG A 210 17.09 -4.28 15.23
CA ARG A 210 18.55 -4.03 15.20
C ARG A 210 19.40 -5.19 15.71
N GLY A 211 18.81 -6.36 15.96
CA GLY A 211 19.56 -7.53 16.41
C GLY A 211 20.66 -7.89 15.43
N VAL A 212 21.81 -8.38 15.93
CA VAL A 212 22.93 -8.87 15.12
C VAL A 212 23.23 -10.31 15.48
N HIS A 213 23.19 -11.20 14.50
CA HIS A 213 23.52 -12.61 14.72
C HIS A 213 24.98 -12.75 15.19
N SER A 214 25.22 -13.62 16.17
CA SER A 214 26.52 -13.76 16.85
C SER A 214 27.69 -14.02 15.89
N SER A 215 27.46 -14.73 14.78
CA SER A 215 28.48 -14.97 13.75
C SER A 215 29.01 -13.70 13.08
N TYR A 216 28.31 -12.57 13.18
CA TYR A 216 28.70 -11.28 12.61
C TYR A 216 29.06 -10.23 13.66
N ALA A 217 29.09 -10.58 14.94
CA ALA A 217 29.35 -9.63 16.01
C ALA A 217 30.72 -8.93 15.85
N GLY A 218 31.74 -9.66 15.42
CA GLY A 218 33.07 -9.10 15.13
C GLY A 218 33.06 -8.14 13.95
N ASP A 219 32.45 -8.54 12.83
CA ASP A 219 32.34 -7.70 11.63
C ASP A 219 31.55 -6.42 11.92
N HIS A 220 30.40 -6.52 12.62
CA HIS A 220 29.59 -5.39 13.03
C HIS A 220 30.31 -4.43 14.00
N ALA A 221 31.13 -4.97 14.91
CA ALA A 221 31.92 -4.14 15.83
C ALA A 221 33.02 -3.37 15.08
N ALA A 222 33.63 -3.98 14.07
CA ALA A 222 34.68 -3.37 13.25
C ALA A 222 34.13 -2.46 12.14
N ALA A 223 32.85 -2.59 11.77
CA ALA A 223 32.23 -1.83 10.71
C ALA A 223 32.17 -0.32 11.05
N PRO A 224 32.48 0.57 10.08
CA PRO A 224 32.26 2.00 10.24
C PRO A 224 30.75 2.29 10.40
N ALA A 225 30.41 3.49 10.89
CA ALA A 225 29.03 3.86 11.21
C ALA A 225 28.05 3.63 10.04
N ASN A 226 28.45 3.99 8.82
CA ASN A 226 27.65 3.82 7.60
C ASN A 226 27.60 2.38 7.04
N ARG A 227 28.04 1.39 7.83
CA ARG A 227 28.02 -0.03 7.48
C ARG A 227 27.44 -0.92 8.58
N LYS A 228 27.12 -0.37 9.76
CA LYS A 228 26.63 -1.18 10.88
C LYS A 228 25.29 -1.83 10.57
N ASP A 229 24.40 -1.05 9.96
CA ASP A 229 23.06 -1.43 9.52
C ASP A 229 23.02 -2.63 8.56
N ILE A 230 24.12 -2.92 7.84
CA ILE A 230 24.24 -4.11 6.97
C ILE A 230 23.99 -5.39 7.76
N PHE A 231 24.44 -5.44 9.01
CA PHE A 231 24.40 -6.64 9.85
C PHE A 231 23.14 -6.75 10.70
N GLU A 232 22.27 -5.75 10.66
CA GLU A 232 21.11 -5.65 11.52
C GLU A 232 19.88 -6.31 10.90
N GLY A 233 19.18 -7.11 11.72
CA GLY A 233 17.87 -7.69 11.46
C GLY A 233 17.82 -8.70 10.32
N THR A 234 18.07 -8.24 9.10
CA THR A 234 17.87 -8.96 7.82
C THR A 234 18.65 -10.24 7.77
N VAL A 235 19.92 -10.17 8.16
CA VAL A 235 20.83 -11.32 8.10
C VAL A 235 20.39 -12.41 9.06
N ASN A 236 19.77 -12.02 10.18
CA ASN A 236 19.27 -12.94 11.20
C ASN A 236 18.11 -13.76 10.64
N VAL A 237 17.23 -13.14 9.85
CA VAL A 237 15.99 -13.77 9.36
C VAL A 237 16.19 -14.47 8.01
N HIS A 238 16.88 -13.84 7.06
CA HIS A 238 16.93 -14.34 5.69
C HIS A 238 17.95 -15.46 5.49
N TRP A 239 19.13 -15.35 6.12
CA TRP A 239 20.27 -16.22 5.80
C TRP A 239 20.62 -17.22 6.90
N LYS A 240 20.42 -16.86 8.16
CA LYS A 240 20.86 -17.67 9.30
C LYS A 240 19.82 -18.63 9.84
N VAL A 241 18.54 -18.40 9.54
CA VAL A 241 17.44 -19.19 10.09
C VAL A 241 16.54 -19.75 8.99
N GLY A 242 15.95 -20.89 9.31
CA GLY A 242 15.05 -21.61 8.42
C GLY A 242 15.34 -23.11 8.42
N VAL A 243 14.27 -23.87 8.24
CA VAL A 243 14.30 -25.32 8.22
C VAL A 243 14.03 -25.77 6.81
N ALA A 244 14.94 -26.56 6.24
CA ALA A 244 14.71 -27.23 4.97
C ALA A 244 13.52 -28.19 5.08
N LEU A 245 12.92 -28.53 3.94
CA LEU A 245 11.69 -29.32 3.92
C LEU A 245 11.97 -30.78 3.56
N ARG A 246 10.96 -31.63 3.77
CA ARG A 246 10.96 -33.03 3.31
C ARG A 246 9.61 -33.39 2.71
N ALA A 247 9.59 -34.47 1.95
CA ALA A 247 8.37 -35.02 1.37
C ALA A 247 7.29 -35.30 2.43
N LYS A 248 6.04 -34.92 2.12
CA LYS A 248 4.86 -35.32 2.90
C LYS A 248 4.54 -36.81 2.66
N PRO A 249 3.88 -37.50 3.60
CA PRO A 249 3.41 -38.85 3.39
C PRO A 249 2.55 -38.96 2.12
N GLY A 250 2.88 -39.91 1.24
CA GLY A 250 2.15 -40.16 0.00
C GLY A 250 2.52 -39.25 -1.18
N ASP A 251 3.44 -38.29 -1.02
CA ASP A 251 3.94 -37.45 -2.12
C ASP A 251 5.46 -37.33 -2.03
N THR A 252 6.18 -37.89 -3.00
CA THR A 252 7.64 -38.02 -2.95
C THR A 252 8.39 -36.73 -3.25
N GLY A 253 7.75 -35.73 -3.85
CA GLY A 253 8.41 -34.50 -4.32
C GLY A 253 8.05 -33.23 -3.55
N PHE A 254 6.98 -33.26 -2.76
CA PHE A 254 6.40 -32.05 -2.17
C PHE A 254 6.30 -32.14 -0.66
N ALA A 255 6.66 -31.05 0.01
CA ALA A 255 6.51 -30.90 1.45
C ALA A 255 5.09 -30.47 1.84
N ALA A 256 4.38 -29.84 0.91
CA ALA A 256 2.96 -29.51 0.98
C ALA A 256 2.43 -29.17 -0.42
N ARG A 257 1.13 -29.34 -0.62
CA ARG A 257 0.41 -28.91 -1.82
C ARG A 257 -0.42 -27.66 -1.53
N THR A 258 -0.80 -26.96 -2.58
CA THR A 258 -1.82 -25.91 -2.53
C THR A 258 -3.06 -26.45 -1.81
N GLY A 259 -3.57 -25.71 -0.83
CA GLY A 259 -4.70 -26.12 0.00
C GLY A 259 -4.33 -26.85 1.31
N ASP A 260 -3.12 -27.42 1.40
CA ASP A 260 -2.63 -27.99 2.67
C ASP A 260 -2.40 -26.88 3.70
N ARG A 261 -2.46 -27.24 4.99
CA ARG A 261 -2.04 -26.38 6.12
C ARG A 261 -0.83 -26.91 6.87
N THR A 262 -0.42 -28.14 6.61
CA THR A 262 0.68 -28.80 7.32
C THR A 262 1.86 -28.96 6.37
N ILE A 263 3.02 -28.49 6.81
CA ILE A 263 4.27 -28.54 6.04
C ILE A 263 5.24 -29.46 6.76
N TYR A 264 5.86 -30.35 5.99
CA TYR A 264 6.78 -31.34 6.49
C TYR A 264 8.22 -30.81 6.47
N LEU A 265 8.81 -30.73 7.66
CA LEU A 265 10.15 -30.20 7.90
C LEU A 265 11.17 -31.34 7.85
N ALA A 266 12.37 -31.04 7.35
CA ALA A 266 13.49 -31.97 7.38
C ALA A 266 13.83 -32.43 8.82
N SER A 267 14.47 -33.60 8.92
CA SER A 267 14.95 -34.14 10.21
C SER A 267 16.11 -33.33 10.79
N SER A 268 16.81 -32.55 9.97
CA SER A 268 17.84 -31.58 10.37
C SER A 268 17.24 -30.17 10.53
N GLY A 269 17.98 -29.29 11.20
CA GLY A 269 17.54 -27.91 11.46
C GLY A 269 16.85 -27.73 12.82
N SER A 270 16.96 -26.51 13.34
CA SER A 270 16.42 -26.12 14.65
C SER A 270 14.95 -25.74 14.55
N LEU A 271 14.16 -26.14 15.55
CA LEU A 271 12.76 -25.73 15.71
C LEU A 271 12.59 -24.60 16.75
N ALA A 272 13.68 -24.05 17.29
CA ALA A 272 13.63 -23.15 18.45
C ALA A 272 12.77 -21.88 18.25
N ASN A 273 12.63 -21.41 17.01
CA ASN A 273 11.84 -20.22 16.65
C ASN A 273 10.51 -20.59 15.98
N LEU A 274 10.09 -21.85 16.08
CA LEU A 274 8.80 -22.33 15.60
C LEU A 274 7.95 -22.65 16.83
N ALA A 275 6.88 -21.89 17.01
CA ALA A 275 5.89 -22.10 18.06
C ALA A 275 4.53 -21.58 17.58
N ALA A 276 3.44 -22.02 18.22
CA ALA A 276 2.13 -21.44 17.96
C ALA A 276 2.15 -19.92 18.20
N GLY A 277 1.60 -19.14 17.27
CA GLY A 277 1.64 -17.68 17.25
C GLY A 277 2.87 -17.08 16.57
N ALA A 278 3.94 -17.86 16.31
CA ALA A 278 5.09 -17.37 15.57
C ALA A 278 4.75 -17.10 14.10
N LEU A 279 5.43 -16.12 13.50
CA LEU A 279 5.33 -15.86 12.06
C LEU A 279 6.41 -16.64 11.31
N VAL A 280 6.02 -17.25 10.21
CA VAL A 280 6.94 -17.97 9.32
C VAL A 280 6.73 -17.53 7.88
N ASN A 281 7.81 -17.33 7.13
CA ASN A 281 7.74 -17.28 5.68
C ASN A 281 7.96 -18.70 5.11
N VAL A 282 6.95 -19.22 4.43
CA VAL A 282 7.03 -20.45 3.64
C VAL A 282 7.56 -20.11 2.25
N ARG A 283 8.72 -20.67 1.89
CA ARG A 283 9.47 -20.33 0.69
C ARG A 283 9.64 -21.56 -0.20
N ALA A 284 9.02 -21.55 -1.37
CA ALA A 284 9.13 -22.62 -2.35
C ALA A 284 10.24 -22.32 -3.36
N ALA A 285 11.16 -23.27 -3.54
CA ALA A 285 12.19 -23.19 -4.56
C ALA A 285 11.56 -23.18 -5.97
N ASN A 286 12.15 -22.39 -6.85
CA ASN A 286 11.77 -22.33 -8.24
C ASN A 286 12.33 -23.55 -8.98
N THR A 287 11.50 -24.12 -9.84
CA THR A 287 11.83 -25.26 -10.69
C THR A 287 11.73 -24.85 -12.16
N VAL A 288 12.32 -25.62 -13.07
CA VAL A 288 12.18 -25.35 -14.51
C VAL A 288 10.72 -25.48 -14.95
N ARG A 289 9.96 -26.45 -14.41
CA ARG A 289 8.53 -26.57 -14.73
C ARG A 289 7.72 -25.37 -14.25
N PHE A 290 8.06 -24.79 -13.09
CA PHE A 290 7.41 -23.57 -12.62
C PHE A 290 7.67 -22.35 -13.54
N TYR A 291 8.87 -22.24 -14.12
CA TYR A 291 9.11 -21.23 -15.17
C TYR A 291 8.37 -21.57 -16.46
N ALA A 292 8.29 -22.84 -16.84
CA ALA A 292 7.52 -23.26 -18.01
C ALA A 292 6.02 -22.94 -17.87
N GLU A 293 5.45 -23.00 -16.66
CA GLU A 293 4.07 -22.53 -16.38
C GLU A 293 3.88 -21.05 -16.71
N GLN A 294 4.94 -20.25 -16.68
CA GLN A 294 4.96 -18.82 -17.03
C GLN A 294 5.29 -18.58 -18.52
N ASP A 295 5.37 -19.62 -19.34
CA ASP A 295 5.87 -19.57 -20.72
C ASP A 295 7.28 -18.98 -20.80
N VAL A 296 8.13 -19.33 -19.83
CA VAL A 296 9.54 -18.93 -19.76
C VAL A 296 10.43 -20.14 -20.00
N ALA A 297 11.30 -20.05 -21.00
CA ALA A 297 12.31 -21.05 -21.30
C ALA A 297 13.70 -20.65 -20.77
N PRO A 298 14.62 -21.60 -20.54
CA PRO A 298 16.02 -21.29 -20.21
C PRO A 298 16.72 -20.39 -21.24
N SER A 299 16.29 -20.42 -22.51
CA SER A 299 16.82 -19.56 -23.57
C SER A 299 16.42 -18.08 -23.42
N ASP A 300 15.42 -17.78 -22.60
CA ASP A 300 14.91 -16.42 -22.40
C ASP A 300 15.73 -15.61 -21.38
N GLY A 301 16.60 -16.27 -20.61
CA GLY A 301 17.49 -15.63 -19.66
C GLY A 301 17.91 -16.56 -18.52
N THR A 302 18.68 -16.01 -17.59
CA THR A 302 19.14 -16.75 -16.41
C THR A 302 17.96 -17.02 -15.48
N LEU A 303 17.55 -18.28 -15.41
CA LEU A 303 16.60 -18.75 -14.42
C LEU A 303 17.27 -18.79 -13.04
N LEU A 304 16.49 -18.56 -11.98
CA LEU A 304 16.97 -18.63 -10.60
C LEU A 304 16.20 -19.73 -9.85
N ASN A 305 16.90 -20.63 -9.17
CA ASN A 305 16.32 -21.67 -8.29
C ASN A 305 15.87 -21.15 -6.91
N GLN A 306 15.84 -19.82 -6.72
CA GLN A 306 15.51 -19.15 -5.46
C GLN A 306 14.00 -19.22 -5.15
N HIS A 307 13.50 -18.33 -4.28
CA HIS A 307 12.16 -18.36 -3.72
C HIS A 307 11.25 -17.28 -4.29
N MET A 308 10.73 -17.48 -5.50
CA MET A 308 9.73 -16.55 -6.09
C MET A 308 8.38 -16.71 -5.40
N ARG A 309 8.00 -17.95 -5.09
CA ARG A 309 6.76 -18.29 -4.40
C ARG A 309 7.00 -18.31 -2.90
N GLN A 310 6.45 -17.33 -2.21
CA GLN A 310 6.62 -17.18 -0.78
C GLN A 310 5.43 -16.49 -0.11
N GLN A 311 5.28 -16.72 1.20
CA GLN A 311 4.20 -16.14 2.00
C GLN A 311 4.50 -16.19 3.49
N ILE A 312 4.26 -15.07 4.18
CA ILE A 312 4.21 -15.05 5.65
C ILE A 312 2.85 -15.59 6.14
N LEU A 313 2.92 -16.50 7.11
CA LEU A 313 1.78 -17.18 7.73
C LEU A 313 1.98 -17.27 9.24
N THR A 314 0.89 -17.44 9.98
CA THR A 314 0.94 -17.66 11.43
C THR A 314 0.98 -19.15 11.72
N VAL A 315 1.93 -19.59 12.54
CA VAL A 315 1.99 -20.97 13.01
C VAL A 315 0.88 -21.22 14.02
N THR A 316 0.10 -22.28 13.82
CA THR A 316 -0.95 -22.72 14.76
C THR A 316 -0.51 -23.89 15.62
N ALA A 317 0.39 -24.74 15.12
CA ALA A 317 0.95 -25.86 15.87
C ALA A 317 2.31 -26.29 15.32
N VAL A 318 3.15 -26.84 16.19
CA VAL A 318 4.41 -27.50 15.83
C VAL A 318 4.40 -28.90 16.45
N ASP A 319 4.58 -29.93 15.62
CA ASP A 319 4.83 -31.29 16.09
C ASP A 319 6.31 -31.58 15.91
N ALA A 320 7.05 -31.58 17.02
CA ALA A 320 8.49 -31.84 17.03
C ALA A 320 8.82 -33.30 16.67
N SER A 321 7.92 -34.24 16.99
CA SER A 321 8.11 -35.66 16.73
C SER A 321 7.86 -35.99 15.27
N ALA A 322 6.76 -35.49 14.70
CA ALA A 322 6.44 -35.63 13.30
C ALA A 322 7.24 -34.67 12.42
N ARG A 323 7.96 -33.70 12.99
CA ARG A 323 8.68 -32.63 12.27
C ARG A 323 7.74 -31.91 11.30
N THR A 324 6.64 -31.38 11.82
CA THR A 324 5.67 -30.62 11.02
C THR A 324 5.34 -29.28 11.65
N VAL A 325 5.09 -28.29 10.81
CA VAL A 325 4.48 -27.02 11.20
C VAL A 325 3.09 -26.93 10.56
N THR A 326 2.10 -26.50 11.33
CA THR A 326 0.75 -26.21 10.82
C THR A 326 0.53 -24.70 10.83
N VAL A 327 -0.05 -24.17 9.75
CA VAL A 327 -0.29 -22.73 9.55
C VAL A 327 -1.79 -22.38 9.65
N ASP A 328 -2.08 -21.09 9.78
CA ASP A 328 -3.42 -20.53 10.03
C ASP A 328 -4.35 -20.51 8.82
N LYS A 329 -3.80 -20.51 7.60
CA LYS A 329 -4.58 -20.62 6.36
C LYS A 329 -3.99 -21.62 5.36
N PRO A 330 -4.81 -22.13 4.41
CA PRO A 330 -4.33 -23.02 3.36
C PRO A 330 -3.23 -22.36 2.53
N LEU A 331 -2.23 -23.14 2.12
CA LEU A 331 -1.18 -22.69 1.23
C LEU A 331 -1.75 -22.33 -0.15
N GLU A 332 -1.21 -21.28 -0.74
CA GLU A 332 -1.67 -20.75 -2.03
C GLU A 332 -0.86 -21.27 -3.22
N PHE A 333 0.16 -22.08 -2.97
CA PHE A 333 1.02 -22.69 -3.97
C PHE A 333 1.60 -24.02 -3.46
N ASP A 334 2.01 -24.86 -4.41
CA ASP A 334 2.72 -26.10 -4.11
C ASP A 334 4.13 -25.82 -3.59
N VAL A 335 4.54 -26.58 -2.58
CA VAL A 335 5.85 -26.44 -1.94
C VAL A 335 6.68 -27.68 -2.24
N PRO A 336 7.48 -27.68 -3.33
CA PRO A 336 8.40 -28.78 -3.60
C PRO A 336 9.44 -28.85 -2.48
N VAL A 337 10.05 -30.02 -2.25
CA VAL A 337 11.12 -30.15 -1.25
C VAL A 337 12.33 -29.27 -1.63
N ASP A 338 12.69 -29.26 -2.91
CA ASP A 338 13.72 -28.43 -3.51
C ASP A 338 13.43 -28.13 -4.99
N SER A 339 14.33 -27.37 -5.63
CA SER A 339 14.23 -26.93 -7.03
C SER A 339 14.23 -28.04 -8.10
N THR A 340 14.41 -29.30 -7.71
CA THR A 340 14.43 -30.47 -8.62
C THR A 340 13.37 -31.51 -8.27
N SER A 341 12.71 -31.36 -7.12
CA SER A 341 11.81 -32.37 -6.56
C SER A 341 10.51 -32.56 -7.36
N ASP A 342 10.18 -31.64 -8.25
CA ASP A 342 9.08 -31.80 -9.21
C ASP A 342 9.51 -32.54 -10.50
N GLY A 343 10.73 -33.08 -10.54
CA GLY A 343 11.33 -33.73 -11.71
C GLY A 343 12.03 -32.78 -12.68
N SER A 344 12.18 -31.50 -12.34
CA SER A 344 12.96 -30.54 -13.12
C SER A 344 14.47 -30.81 -13.02
N PRO A 345 15.24 -30.50 -14.09
CA PRO A 345 16.69 -30.44 -13.98
C PRO A 345 17.13 -29.29 -13.06
N ALA A 346 18.34 -29.39 -12.52
CA ALA A 346 18.92 -28.35 -11.67
C ALA A 346 19.20 -27.06 -12.48
N ILE A 347 18.62 -25.95 -12.03
CA ILE A 347 18.95 -24.61 -12.55
C ILE A 347 20.35 -24.23 -12.05
N GLY A 348 21.23 -23.81 -12.96
CA GLY A 348 22.61 -23.47 -12.62
C GLY A 348 23.46 -24.64 -12.12
N GLY A 349 23.03 -25.89 -12.36
CA GLY A 349 23.76 -27.10 -11.96
C GLY A 349 23.69 -27.42 -10.46
N ALA A 350 22.91 -26.69 -9.68
CA ALA A 350 22.77 -26.90 -8.24
C ALA A 350 21.31 -26.99 -7.80
N THR A 351 21.08 -27.79 -6.75
CA THR A 351 19.77 -27.91 -6.10
C THR A 351 19.64 -26.85 -5.01
N TYR A 352 18.46 -26.23 -4.92
CA TYR A 352 18.14 -25.23 -3.90
C TYR A 352 16.92 -25.64 -3.10
N ALA A 353 17.04 -25.64 -1.78
CA ALA A 353 15.99 -26.14 -0.89
C ALA A 353 14.85 -25.13 -0.74
N SER A 354 13.62 -25.65 -0.73
CA SER A 354 12.49 -24.93 -0.12
C SER A 354 12.67 -24.89 1.40
N LYS A 355 12.09 -23.87 2.05
CA LYS A 355 12.28 -23.64 3.48
C LYS A 355 11.02 -23.11 4.16
N VAL A 356 10.89 -23.41 5.43
CA VAL A 356 10.09 -22.62 6.38
C VAL A 356 11.07 -21.77 7.18
N SER A 357 11.02 -20.46 6.99
CA SER A 357 11.88 -19.50 7.68
C SER A 357 11.09 -18.76 8.75
N PRO A 358 11.37 -18.97 10.05
CA PRO A 358 10.75 -18.15 11.10
C PRO A 358 11.20 -16.70 10.97
N LEU A 359 10.28 -15.77 11.19
CA LEU A 359 10.64 -14.38 11.42
C LEU A 359 11.22 -14.29 12.83
N VAL A 360 12.51 -13.98 12.92
CA VAL A 360 13.21 -13.83 14.20
C VAL A 360 13.15 -12.37 14.61
N ASP A 361 12.62 -12.13 15.80
CA ASP A 361 12.45 -10.78 16.36
C ASP A 361 11.72 -9.82 15.39
N PRO A 362 10.54 -10.22 14.86
CA PRO A 362 9.77 -9.31 14.01
C PRO A 362 9.29 -8.13 14.84
N VAL A 363 9.32 -6.93 14.25
CA VAL A 363 8.75 -5.76 14.91
C VAL A 363 7.25 -5.73 14.63
N VAL A 364 6.44 -5.68 15.70
CA VAL A 364 4.98 -5.78 15.60
C VAL A 364 4.24 -4.61 16.22
N GLY A 365 3.07 -4.28 15.68
CA GLY A 365 2.17 -3.31 16.34
C GLY A 365 2.63 -1.86 16.24
N VAL A 366 3.36 -1.47 15.20
CA VAL A 366 3.89 -0.11 15.05
C VAL A 366 2.94 0.77 14.23
N GLY A 367 2.64 1.96 14.74
CA GLY A 367 1.77 2.94 14.09
C GLY A 367 2.50 4.25 13.81
N PHE A 368 2.34 4.79 12.59
CA PHE A 368 2.68 6.17 12.27
C PHE A 368 1.41 6.97 12.00
N GLU A 369 1.21 8.05 12.75
CA GLU A 369 -0.03 8.81 12.69
C GLU A 369 0.19 10.32 12.62
N ASN A 370 -0.57 10.99 11.75
CA ASN A 370 -0.77 12.43 11.76
C ASN A 370 0.54 13.25 11.80
N LEU A 371 1.46 12.93 10.90
CA LEU A 371 2.71 13.68 10.74
C LEU A 371 3.01 13.89 9.27
N SER A 372 3.85 14.87 8.96
CA SER A 372 4.40 15.06 7.63
C SER A 372 5.90 14.84 7.61
N PHE A 373 6.45 14.45 6.46
CA PHE A 373 7.89 14.39 6.27
C PHE A 373 8.33 14.68 4.84
N THR A 374 9.57 15.11 4.71
CA THR A 374 10.24 15.33 3.43
C THR A 374 11.70 14.94 3.50
N GLN A 375 12.31 14.62 2.35
CA GLN A 375 13.77 14.66 2.24
C GLN A 375 14.19 15.96 1.57
N ASP A 376 14.81 16.85 2.36
CA ASP A 376 15.25 18.13 1.84
C ASP A 376 16.54 17.97 1.02
N MET A 377 16.52 18.52 -0.19
CA MET A 377 17.62 18.44 -1.16
C MET A 377 17.88 19.85 -1.72
N PRO A 378 18.64 20.72 -1.02
CA PRO A 378 18.79 22.14 -1.36
C PRO A 378 19.34 22.44 -2.76
N GLY A 379 19.91 21.44 -3.44
CA GLY A 379 20.40 21.55 -4.83
C GLY A 379 19.42 21.06 -5.90
N LEU A 380 18.27 20.51 -5.52
CA LEU A 380 17.30 19.95 -6.45
C LEU A 380 16.02 20.78 -6.51
N ASN A 381 15.44 20.87 -7.70
CA ASN A 381 14.19 21.58 -7.94
C ASN A 381 13.04 20.58 -8.09
N ARG A 382 12.01 20.70 -7.24
CA ARG A 382 10.80 19.87 -7.32
C ARG A 382 10.14 19.91 -8.70
N ALA A 383 10.14 21.06 -9.37
CA ALA A 383 9.57 21.18 -10.71
C ALA A 383 10.33 20.33 -11.75
N ALA A 384 11.64 20.11 -11.56
CA ALA A 384 12.46 19.26 -12.42
C ALA A 384 12.31 17.76 -12.10
N ALA A 385 11.84 17.41 -10.90
CA ALA A 385 11.51 16.04 -10.54
C ALA A 385 10.17 15.59 -11.13
N LYS A 386 9.27 16.53 -11.42
CA LYS A 386 7.94 16.24 -11.98
C LYS A 386 8.05 15.50 -13.31
N TYR A 387 7.46 14.32 -13.39
CA TYR A 387 7.53 13.40 -14.55
C TYR A 387 8.94 12.96 -14.97
N ASN A 388 9.98 13.24 -14.17
CA ASN A 388 11.32 12.73 -14.42
C ASN A 388 11.46 11.33 -13.79
N TYR A 389 11.39 10.27 -14.59
CA TYR A 389 11.55 8.89 -14.12
C TYR A 389 13.02 8.45 -14.06
N GLY A 390 13.87 9.36 -13.60
CA GLY A 390 15.31 9.18 -13.42
C GLY A 390 15.75 9.29 -11.97
N ASN A 391 17.00 8.94 -11.67
CA ASN A 391 17.57 9.08 -10.32
C ASN A 391 18.31 10.41 -10.17
N MET A 392 17.67 11.47 -9.68
CA MET A 392 18.32 12.79 -9.59
C MET A 392 19.45 12.86 -8.55
N ALA A 393 19.43 11.98 -7.55
CA ALA A 393 20.46 11.90 -6.50
C ALA A 393 20.63 10.45 -6.02
N PRO A 394 21.36 9.61 -6.76
CA PRO A 394 21.49 8.17 -6.47
C PRO A 394 22.04 7.83 -5.07
N ALA A 395 22.99 8.62 -4.57
CA ALA A 395 23.54 8.46 -3.22
C ALA A 395 22.51 8.72 -2.09
N TYR A 396 21.41 9.40 -2.41
CA TYR A 396 20.40 9.89 -1.46
C TYR A 396 19.02 9.28 -1.73
N GLN A 397 18.97 8.07 -2.27
CA GLN A 397 17.73 7.32 -2.51
C GLN A 397 17.09 6.79 -1.21
N MET A 398 16.98 7.60 -0.16
CA MET A 398 16.40 7.16 1.10
C MET A 398 14.88 7.08 1.01
N HIS A 399 14.33 6.06 1.65
CA HIS A 399 12.88 5.89 1.78
C HIS A 399 12.31 6.76 2.90
N GLY A 400 11.00 6.95 2.92
CA GLY A 400 10.29 7.54 4.05
C GLY A 400 10.16 6.53 5.18
N ILE A 401 9.18 5.63 5.07
CA ILE A 401 8.90 4.58 6.05
C ILE A 401 9.17 3.21 5.43
N VAL A 402 10.05 2.43 6.06
CA VAL A 402 10.41 1.07 5.67
C VAL A 402 9.82 0.08 6.66
N PHE A 403 8.98 -0.84 6.19
CA PHE A 403 8.54 -2.01 6.96
C PHE A 403 9.29 -3.24 6.49
N LYS A 404 10.16 -3.80 7.35
CA LYS A 404 10.98 -4.95 6.98
C LYS A 404 10.98 -6.01 8.07
N TRP A 405 10.46 -7.20 7.75
CA TRP A 405 10.16 -8.24 8.75
C TRP A 405 9.20 -7.75 9.84
N ALA A 406 8.22 -6.93 9.43
CA ALA A 406 7.29 -6.27 10.32
C ALA A 406 5.86 -6.79 10.13
N ALA A 407 5.07 -6.80 11.20
CA ALA A 407 3.69 -7.24 11.11
C ALA A 407 2.73 -6.42 11.96
N ASP A 408 1.45 -6.45 11.61
CA ASP A 408 0.38 -5.81 12.37
C ASP A 408 0.65 -4.33 12.62
N SER A 409 1.09 -3.61 11.59
CA SER A 409 1.51 -2.21 11.68
C SER A 409 0.67 -1.33 10.75
N TRP A 410 0.66 -0.03 10.97
CA TRP A 410 -0.17 0.89 10.19
C TRP A 410 0.47 2.25 9.96
N VAL A 411 0.00 2.92 8.92
CA VAL A 411 0.32 4.31 8.61
C VAL A 411 -0.99 5.02 8.31
N LYS A 412 -1.31 6.05 9.09
CA LYS A 412 -2.60 6.75 9.00
C LYS A 412 -2.42 8.27 8.98
N GLY A 413 -3.01 8.92 7.99
CA GLY A 413 -3.06 10.39 7.96
C GLY A 413 -1.69 11.04 7.78
N VAL A 414 -0.73 10.33 7.17
CA VAL A 414 0.63 10.81 6.97
C VAL A 414 0.76 11.50 5.62
N ARG A 415 1.54 12.60 5.60
CA ARG A 415 1.91 13.31 4.37
C ARG A 415 3.40 13.14 4.09
N ALA A 416 3.75 12.62 2.92
CA ALA A 416 5.13 12.54 2.45
C ALA A 416 5.29 13.46 1.24
N GLU A 417 6.29 14.34 1.28
CA GLU A 417 6.62 15.24 0.17
C GLU A 417 8.06 15.04 -0.27
N MET A 418 8.30 14.84 -1.57
CA MET A 418 9.65 14.75 -2.16
C MET A 418 10.60 13.86 -1.35
N THR A 419 10.28 12.57 -1.28
CA THR A 419 11.13 11.58 -0.63
C THR A 419 12.36 11.26 -1.48
N GLY A 420 13.42 10.72 -0.89
CA GLY A 420 14.60 10.30 -1.65
C GLY A 420 14.25 9.26 -2.71
N SER A 421 13.50 8.23 -2.31
CA SER A 421 12.92 7.20 -3.20
C SER A 421 11.48 6.90 -2.76
N HIS A 422 11.20 5.72 -2.19
CA HIS A 422 9.87 5.31 -1.76
C HIS A 422 9.35 6.09 -0.55
N PRO A 423 8.17 6.72 -0.58
CA PRO A 423 7.60 7.29 0.63
C PRO A 423 7.19 6.23 1.65
N ILE A 424 6.63 5.12 1.20
CA ILE A 424 6.33 3.94 2.02
C ILE A 424 6.75 2.71 1.22
N VAL A 425 7.54 1.84 1.85
CA VAL A 425 8.00 0.58 1.25
C VAL A 425 7.93 -0.56 2.24
N THR A 426 7.55 -1.74 1.73
CA THR A 426 7.56 -2.99 2.47
C THR A 426 8.58 -3.96 1.90
N GLU A 427 9.14 -4.81 2.74
CA GLU A 427 9.87 -6.01 2.34
C GLU A 427 9.64 -7.06 3.42
N GLU A 428 8.93 -8.15 3.10
CA GLU A 428 8.60 -9.19 4.07
C GLU A 428 7.71 -8.66 5.21
N ALA A 429 6.56 -8.07 4.84
CA ALA A 429 5.62 -7.47 5.77
C ALA A 429 4.25 -8.16 5.76
N TYR A 430 3.56 -8.16 6.90
CA TYR A 430 2.33 -8.92 7.08
C TYR A 430 1.25 -8.14 7.81
N ARG A 431 0.02 -8.12 7.28
CA ARG A 431 -1.15 -7.47 7.91
C ARG A 431 -0.94 -5.98 8.21
N LEU A 432 -0.41 -5.26 7.23
CA LEU A 432 -0.30 -3.81 7.30
C LEU A 432 -1.61 -3.11 6.94
N GLN A 433 -1.84 -1.93 7.50
CA GLN A 433 -2.96 -1.07 7.12
C GLN A 433 -2.49 0.36 6.84
N ILE A 434 -2.44 0.74 5.56
CA ILE A 434 -1.90 2.00 5.07
C ILE A 434 -3.07 2.85 4.55
N VAL A 435 -3.48 3.85 5.33
CA VAL A 435 -4.77 4.51 5.12
C VAL A 435 -4.72 6.03 5.17
N ASN A 436 -5.45 6.68 4.28
CA ASN A 436 -5.65 8.14 4.26
C ASN A 436 -4.34 8.93 4.24
N ASN A 437 -3.36 8.50 3.45
CA ASN A 437 -2.08 9.19 3.32
C ASN A 437 -2.01 10.04 2.05
N GLU A 438 -1.20 11.10 2.08
CA GLU A 438 -0.88 11.94 0.93
C GLU A 438 0.61 11.76 0.57
N LEU A 439 0.90 11.17 -0.58
CA LEU A 439 2.27 10.81 -0.98
C LEU A 439 2.63 11.52 -2.29
N ASP A 440 3.44 12.58 -2.20
CA ASP A 440 3.64 13.52 -3.31
C ASP A 440 5.13 13.71 -3.64
N GLY A 441 5.55 13.06 -4.73
CA GLY A 441 6.86 13.25 -5.34
C GLY A 441 8.01 12.46 -4.72
N SER A 442 8.99 12.15 -5.57
CA SER A 442 10.26 11.52 -5.20
C SER A 442 11.39 12.12 -6.04
N TRP A 443 12.57 12.28 -5.45
CA TRP A 443 13.78 12.73 -6.13
C TRP A 443 14.37 11.66 -7.06
N ASN A 444 14.23 10.38 -6.69
CA ASN A 444 14.72 9.27 -7.48
C ASN A 444 13.55 8.38 -7.91
N LYS A 445 13.44 8.19 -9.22
CA LYS A 445 12.39 7.41 -9.90
C LYS A 445 12.97 6.53 -11.02
N GLY A 446 14.28 6.38 -11.12
CA GLY A 446 14.93 5.66 -12.21
C GLY A 446 15.24 4.19 -11.90
N LYS A 447 16.36 3.71 -12.46
CA LYS A 447 16.95 2.40 -12.23
C LYS A 447 16.96 2.00 -10.74
N GLY A 448 16.87 0.70 -10.48
CA GLY A 448 16.70 0.12 -9.13
C GLY A 448 15.24 -0.02 -8.70
N GLY A 449 14.31 0.58 -9.47
CA GLY A 449 12.88 0.54 -9.17
C GLY A 449 12.53 1.51 -8.06
N ASN A 450 12.92 2.78 -8.22
CA ASN A 450 12.81 3.82 -7.21
C ASN A 450 11.52 4.64 -7.32
N GLY A 451 11.16 5.33 -6.22
CA GLY A 451 10.08 6.33 -6.22
C GLY A 451 8.66 5.75 -6.29
N TYR A 452 8.47 4.53 -5.80
CA TYR A 452 7.16 3.85 -5.74
C TYR A 452 6.48 4.06 -4.39
N PHE A 453 5.15 4.02 -4.38
CA PHE A 453 4.42 3.56 -3.21
C PHE A 453 4.38 2.02 -3.24
N ARG A 454 5.28 1.40 -2.47
CA ARG A 454 5.75 0.04 -2.77
C ARG A 454 5.26 -1.02 -1.78
N GLY A 455 4.49 -1.96 -2.29
CA GLY A 455 4.12 -3.21 -1.60
C GLY A 455 4.94 -4.40 -2.11
N SER A 456 6.23 -4.50 -1.76
CA SER A 456 7.04 -5.71 -2.04
C SER A 456 6.90 -6.74 -0.93
N ARG A 457 6.72 -8.03 -1.30
CA ARG A 457 6.63 -9.15 -0.35
C ARG A 457 5.74 -8.80 0.85
N VAL A 458 4.53 -8.37 0.53
CA VAL A 458 3.52 -7.94 1.50
C VAL A 458 2.31 -8.85 1.40
N TRP A 459 1.78 -9.26 2.55
CA TRP A 459 0.68 -10.22 2.60
C TRP A 459 -0.46 -9.77 3.49
N ASP A 460 -1.69 -10.09 3.06
CA ASP A 460 -2.94 -9.82 3.77
C ASP A 460 -3.04 -8.37 4.29
N SER A 461 -2.60 -7.40 3.49
CA SER A 461 -2.51 -5.99 3.88
C SER A 461 -3.53 -5.10 3.15
N LEU A 462 -3.87 -3.96 3.75
CA LEU A 462 -4.91 -3.05 3.28
C LEU A 462 -4.34 -1.66 2.99
N TYR A 463 -4.60 -1.16 1.79
CA TYR A 463 -4.19 0.15 1.28
C TYR A 463 -5.45 0.91 0.88
N ALA A 464 -5.89 1.89 1.67
CA ALA A 464 -7.20 2.51 1.46
C ALA A 464 -7.22 4.03 1.60
N GLY A 465 -7.92 4.71 0.68
CA GLY A 465 -8.12 6.16 0.74
C GLY A 465 -6.83 6.98 0.61
N ASN A 466 -5.76 6.41 0.06
CA ASN A 466 -4.49 7.13 -0.13
C ASN A 466 -4.53 7.93 -1.43
N THR A 467 -3.81 9.05 -1.43
CA THR A 467 -3.51 9.84 -2.64
C THR A 467 -2.03 9.72 -2.94
N SER A 468 -1.67 9.38 -4.19
CA SER A 468 -0.28 9.51 -4.64
C SER A 468 -0.18 10.39 -5.88
N ARG A 469 0.85 11.23 -5.92
CA ARG A 469 1.19 12.13 -7.02
C ARG A 469 2.67 12.09 -7.33
N ASP A 470 3.01 12.20 -8.62
CA ASP A 470 4.38 12.31 -9.11
C ASP A 470 5.34 11.23 -8.58
N LEU A 471 4.80 10.06 -8.27
CA LEU A 471 5.55 8.85 -8.00
C LEU A 471 5.71 8.05 -9.31
N ARG A 472 6.60 7.06 -9.30
CA ARG A 472 6.73 6.13 -10.43
C ARG A 472 5.59 5.12 -10.41
N HIS A 473 5.46 4.25 -9.43
CA HIS A 473 4.39 3.25 -9.44
C HIS A 473 3.71 3.13 -8.07
N PHE A 474 2.42 2.77 -8.06
CA PHE A 474 1.89 1.98 -6.96
C PHE A 474 2.18 0.51 -7.27
N THR A 475 2.69 -0.28 -6.31
CA THR A 475 3.00 -1.70 -6.59
C THR A 475 2.47 -2.66 -5.55
N PHE A 476 2.00 -3.81 -6.03
CA PHE A 476 2.12 -5.08 -5.30
C PHE A 476 3.09 -5.94 -6.08
N GLN A 477 4.17 -6.39 -5.42
CA GLN A 477 5.24 -7.08 -6.12
C GLN A 477 5.89 -8.22 -5.34
N TRP A 478 6.51 -9.13 -6.08
CA TRP A 478 7.38 -10.18 -5.54
C TRP A 478 6.65 -11.08 -4.54
N SER A 479 5.70 -11.87 -5.04
CA SER A 479 4.86 -12.80 -4.29
C SER A 479 3.82 -12.17 -3.37
N ALA A 480 3.65 -10.85 -3.42
CA ALA A 480 2.60 -10.16 -2.68
C ALA A 480 1.23 -10.82 -2.94
N SER A 481 0.49 -11.12 -1.87
CA SER A 481 -0.79 -11.84 -1.99
C SER A 481 -1.79 -11.50 -0.90
N GLY A 482 -3.07 -11.59 -1.24
CA GLY A 482 -4.18 -11.35 -0.33
C GLY A 482 -4.35 -9.88 0.07
N ASN A 483 -3.67 -8.96 -0.62
CA ASN A 483 -3.73 -7.54 -0.33
C ASN A 483 -4.95 -6.88 -0.99
N VAL A 484 -5.39 -5.77 -0.41
CA VAL A 484 -6.49 -4.95 -0.94
C VAL A 484 -6.02 -3.51 -1.11
N ALA A 485 -6.16 -2.96 -2.31
CA ALA A 485 -6.05 -1.54 -2.62
C ALA A 485 -7.45 -0.99 -2.96
N VAL A 486 -8.06 -0.23 -2.04
CA VAL A 486 -9.45 0.23 -2.16
C VAL A 486 -9.62 1.75 -2.02
N GLY A 487 -10.29 2.38 -2.98
CA GLY A 487 -10.68 3.79 -2.87
C GLY A 487 -9.52 4.77 -2.87
N ASN A 488 -8.38 4.40 -3.46
CA ASN A 488 -7.22 5.28 -3.57
C ASN A 488 -7.31 6.18 -4.81
N ASP A 489 -6.45 7.20 -4.89
CA ASP A 489 -6.33 8.12 -6.01
C ASP A 489 -4.89 8.26 -6.47
N PHE A 490 -4.59 7.77 -7.66
CA PHE A 490 -3.24 7.69 -8.20
C PHE A 490 -3.15 8.36 -9.58
N ASP A 491 -2.02 9.02 -9.84
CA ASP A 491 -1.62 9.46 -11.18
C ASP A 491 -0.61 8.51 -11.85
N SER A 492 -0.24 7.43 -11.16
CA SER A 492 0.59 6.34 -11.64
C SER A 492 -0.23 5.06 -11.84
N ASP A 493 0.38 4.06 -12.44
CA ASP A 493 -0.19 2.74 -12.69
C ASP A 493 -0.35 1.89 -11.41
N LEU A 494 -1.32 0.97 -11.48
CA LEU A 494 -1.44 -0.18 -10.58
C LEU A 494 -0.54 -1.29 -11.10
N ASN A 495 0.66 -1.40 -10.53
CA ASN A 495 1.73 -2.24 -11.05
C ASN A 495 1.82 -3.58 -10.32
N LEU A 496 1.75 -4.66 -11.09
CA LEU A 496 2.08 -6.02 -10.68
C LEU A 496 3.46 -6.34 -11.27
N HIS A 497 4.51 -6.03 -10.50
CA HIS A 497 5.89 -5.89 -11.00
C HIS A 497 6.58 -7.22 -11.38
N GLY A 498 5.95 -8.36 -11.06
CA GLY A 498 6.43 -9.71 -11.28
C GLY A 498 6.84 -10.44 -10.01
N GLY A 499 7.16 -11.72 -10.17
CA GLY A 499 7.49 -12.59 -9.05
C GLY A 499 6.29 -13.26 -8.41
N TRP A 500 5.29 -13.62 -9.22
CA TRP A 500 4.16 -14.47 -8.81
C TRP A 500 3.23 -13.86 -7.76
N GLU A 501 2.95 -12.56 -7.87
CA GLU A 501 1.88 -11.91 -7.11
C GLU A 501 0.54 -12.50 -7.50
N ARG A 502 -0.35 -12.68 -6.52
CA ARG A 502 -1.60 -13.41 -6.73
C ARG A 502 -2.64 -12.95 -5.75
N ASN A 503 -3.91 -13.22 -6.05
CA ASN A 503 -5.02 -12.98 -5.11
C ASN A 503 -5.07 -11.55 -4.54
N ASN A 504 -4.51 -10.55 -5.21
CA ASN A 504 -4.63 -9.15 -4.76
C ASN A 504 -5.91 -8.53 -5.34
N LEU A 505 -6.51 -7.60 -4.62
CA LEU A 505 -7.71 -6.89 -5.05
C LEU A 505 -7.42 -5.40 -5.20
N PHE A 506 -7.70 -4.87 -6.39
CA PHE A 506 -7.71 -3.46 -6.69
C PHE A 506 -9.14 -3.06 -6.99
N GLU A 507 -9.76 -2.25 -6.13
CA GLU A 507 -11.13 -1.81 -6.36
C GLU A 507 -11.43 -0.37 -5.97
N ASN A 508 -12.42 0.23 -6.62
CA ASN A 508 -12.88 1.59 -6.33
C ASN A 508 -11.80 2.67 -6.39
N ASN A 509 -10.64 2.40 -6.99
CA ASN A 509 -9.56 3.37 -7.11
C ASN A 509 -9.84 4.33 -8.28
N THR A 510 -9.43 5.58 -8.12
CA THR A 510 -9.28 6.54 -9.22
C THR A 510 -7.84 6.46 -9.72
N VAL A 511 -7.65 6.15 -11.00
CA VAL A 511 -6.31 6.02 -11.60
C VAL A 511 -6.27 6.86 -12.87
N THR A 512 -5.53 7.96 -12.84
CA THR A 512 -5.52 8.96 -13.91
C THR A 512 -4.10 9.12 -14.45
N VAL A 513 -3.75 8.32 -15.45
CA VAL A 513 -2.35 8.24 -15.92
C VAL A 513 -2.11 9.26 -17.05
N PRO A 514 -1.26 10.28 -16.83
CA PRO A 514 -0.97 11.29 -17.85
C PRO A 514 -0.06 10.72 -18.96
N TYR A 515 0.10 11.45 -20.06
CA TYR A 515 1.00 11.04 -21.15
C TYR A 515 2.46 10.99 -20.70
N GLU A 516 2.85 11.95 -19.86
CA GLU A 516 4.19 12.12 -19.34
C GLU A 516 4.61 10.97 -18.44
N HIS A 517 3.67 10.16 -17.93
CA HIS A 517 3.95 8.94 -17.17
C HIS A 517 4.46 7.81 -18.08
N ARG A 518 5.78 7.80 -18.33
CA ARG A 518 6.42 6.90 -19.29
C ARG A 518 7.94 6.84 -19.11
N SER A 519 8.55 5.75 -19.58
CA SER A 519 10.01 5.55 -19.60
C SER A 519 10.73 6.72 -20.30
N ALA A 520 10.23 7.14 -21.47
CA ALA A 520 10.75 8.26 -22.27
C ALA A 520 10.78 9.63 -21.58
N SER A 521 10.19 9.79 -20.40
CA SER A 521 10.25 11.05 -19.65
C SER A 521 11.42 11.11 -18.67
N CYS A 522 12.27 10.08 -18.62
CA CYS A 522 13.50 10.15 -17.83
C CYS A 522 14.49 11.17 -18.43
N THR A 523 15.02 12.06 -17.57
CA THR A 523 15.96 13.12 -17.98
C THR A 523 17.29 13.12 -17.21
N ALA A 524 17.44 12.31 -16.15
CA ALA A 524 18.67 12.23 -15.36
C ALA A 524 18.93 10.79 -14.88
N ASN A 525 20.16 10.30 -15.06
CA ASN A 525 20.61 9.00 -14.51
C ASN A 525 19.61 7.86 -14.76
N CYS A 526 19.09 7.77 -15.98
CA CYS A 526 18.02 6.83 -16.34
C CYS A 526 18.43 5.37 -16.17
N GLY A 527 19.71 5.08 -16.44
CA GLY A 527 20.21 3.72 -16.51
C GLY A 527 19.51 2.90 -17.60
N GLU A 528 19.70 1.58 -17.56
CA GLU A 528 18.98 0.65 -18.45
C GLU A 528 17.77 0.03 -17.74
N GLU A 529 16.56 0.26 -18.25
CA GLU A 529 15.34 -0.42 -17.79
C GLU A 529 15.24 -1.79 -18.47
N GLY A 530 15.63 -2.87 -17.78
CA GLY A 530 15.43 -4.24 -18.28
C GLY A 530 16.21 -4.59 -19.56
N GLY A 531 17.31 -3.88 -19.84
CA GLY A 531 18.27 -4.18 -20.91
C GLY A 531 17.95 -3.59 -22.29
N GLY A 532 17.31 -2.42 -22.36
CA GLY A 532 17.05 -1.71 -23.62
C GLY A 532 17.24 -0.18 -23.58
N GLY A 533 17.71 0.39 -22.46
CA GLY A 533 17.66 1.84 -22.26
C GLY A 533 16.23 2.38 -22.15
N VAL A 534 16.09 3.70 -22.22
CA VAL A 534 14.79 4.38 -22.28
C VAL A 534 14.03 3.95 -23.54
N ASP A 535 12.79 3.49 -23.39
CA ASP A 535 11.94 3.08 -24.52
C ASP A 535 10.77 4.04 -24.77
N ALA A 536 10.11 3.88 -25.92
CA ALA A 536 8.98 4.70 -26.32
C ALA A 536 7.64 4.24 -25.69
N SER A 537 7.66 3.27 -24.77
CA SER A 537 6.44 2.81 -24.11
C SER A 537 5.84 3.93 -23.27
N THR A 538 4.51 3.94 -23.18
CA THR A 538 3.79 4.80 -22.24
C THR A 538 3.08 3.89 -21.25
N TRP A 539 3.19 4.18 -19.96
CA TRP A 539 2.59 3.32 -18.96
C TRP A 539 1.08 3.57 -18.89
N PHE A 540 0.32 2.50 -18.70
CA PHE A 540 -1.14 2.49 -18.64
C PHE A 540 -1.60 2.25 -17.19
N PRO A 541 -2.89 2.50 -16.86
CA PRO A 541 -3.40 2.32 -15.49
C PRO A 541 -3.16 0.95 -14.85
N ILE A 542 -2.93 -0.09 -15.65
CA ILE A 542 -2.46 -1.40 -15.19
C ILE A 542 -1.10 -1.68 -15.83
N TRP A 543 -0.17 -2.19 -15.04
CA TRP A 543 1.06 -2.80 -15.53
C TRP A 543 1.16 -4.24 -15.03
N TRP A 544 1.54 -5.15 -15.93
CA TRP A 544 1.60 -6.58 -15.68
C TRP A 544 2.95 -7.17 -16.10
N ALA A 545 3.66 -7.85 -15.21
CA ALA A 545 4.87 -8.56 -15.60
C ALA A 545 4.54 -9.81 -16.42
N ALA A 546 4.97 -9.82 -17.68
CA ALA A 546 4.73 -10.91 -18.63
C ALA A 546 6.01 -11.60 -19.13
N GLY A 547 5.94 -12.93 -19.21
CA GLY A 547 6.80 -13.79 -19.99
C GLY A 547 8.30 -13.52 -19.83
N LYS A 548 9.03 -13.64 -20.95
CA LYS A 548 10.49 -13.51 -20.99
C LYS A 548 11.04 -12.21 -20.43
N LYS A 549 10.34 -11.08 -20.61
CA LYS A 549 10.84 -9.79 -20.10
C LYS A 549 10.84 -9.78 -18.58
N ALA A 550 9.81 -10.38 -17.97
CA ALA A 550 9.66 -10.43 -16.53
C ALA A 550 10.72 -11.27 -15.81
N VAL A 551 11.29 -12.26 -16.49
CA VAL A 551 12.34 -13.15 -15.95
C VAL A 551 13.56 -12.40 -15.48
N LYS A 552 13.92 -11.31 -16.17
CA LYS A 552 15.08 -10.47 -15.81
C LYS A 552 14.94 -9.82 -14.43
N TRP A 553 13.72 -9.64 -13.95
CA TRP A 553 13.45 -8.99 -12.68
C TRP A 553 13.11 -10.03 -11.62
N SER A 554 12.05 -10.81 -11.84
CA SER A 554 11.54 -11.74 -10.83
C SER A 554 10.61 -12.83 -11.37
N GLY A 555 10.36 -12.93 -12.68
CA GLY A 555 9.33 -13.82 -13.26
C GLY A 555 7.97 -13.12 -13.45
N SER A 556 7.04 -13.77 -14.12
CA SER A 556 5.72 -13.21 -14.47
C SER A 556 4.83 -13.04 -13.23
N SER A 557 3.84 -12.15 -13.32
CA SER A 557 2.78 -12.03 -12.32
C SER A 557 1.89 -13.28 -12.31
N GLY A 558 1.44 -13.65 -11.11
CA GLY A 558 0.69 -14.87 -10.85
C GLY A 558 -0.84 -14.72 -10.95
N PRO A 559 -1.61 -15.74 -10.55
CA PRO A 559 -3.04 -15.82 -10.81
C PRO A 559 -3.93 -14.94 -9.93
N ARG A 560 -5.15 -14.68 -10.40
CA ARG A 560 -6.28 -14.14 -9.61
C ARG A 560 -6.01 -12.77 -8.98
N ASN A 561 -5.24 -11.93 -9.66
CA ASN A 561 -5.20 -10.51 -9.33
C ASN A 561 -6.46 -9.84 -9.90
N VAL A 562 -7.26 -9.22 -9.04
CA VAL A 562 -8.62 -8.77 -9.35
C VAL A 562 -8.67 -7.26 -9.48
N PHE A 563 -9.24 -6.78 -10.59
CA PHE A 563 -9.60 -5.38 -10.79
C PHE A 563 -11.12 -5.27 -10.85
N PHE A 564 -11.70 -4.44 -9.99
CA PHE A 564 -13.16 -4.28 -9.89
C PHE A 564 -13.57 -2.84 -9.60
N ASN A 565 -14.52 -2.30 -10.34
CA ASN A 565 -15.11 -0.98 -10.07
C ASN A 565 -14.09 0.19 -9.95
N ASN A 566 -12.94 0.11 -10.61
CA ASN A 566 -11.97 1.21 -10.66
C ASN A 566 -12.38 2.26 -11.72
N ALA A 567 -12.10 3.53 -11.46
CA ALA A 567 -12.18 4.60 -12.44
C ALA A 567 -10.79 4.84 -13.03
N MET A 568 -10.47 4.13 -14.12
CA MET A 568 -9.16 4.18 -14.75
C MET A 568 -9.21 4.96 -16.06
N THR A 569 -8.29 5.91 -16.22
CA THR A 569 -8.19 6.73 -17.41
C THR A 569 -6.73 6.95 -17.83
N LYS A 570 -6.52 7.10 -19.14
CA LYS A 570 -5.20 7.27 -19.74
C LYS A 570 -5.21 8.42 -20.73
N GLN A 571 -4.20 9.28 -20.67
CA GLN A 571 -3.86 10.21 -21.74
C GLN A 571 -2.75 9.60 -22.61
N VAL A 572 -3.05 9.23 -23.86
CA VAL A 572 -2.12 8.54 -24.77
C VAL A 572 -1.24 9.51 -25.56
N THR A 573 -1.66 10.76 -25.69
CA THR A 573 -0.93 11.85 -26.37
C THR A 573 -0.88 13.06 -25.46
N ALA A 574 0.25 13.76 -25.40
CA ALA A 574 0.41 14.99 -24.62
C ALA A 574 -0.74 15.98 -24.87
N GLY A 575 -1.33 16.49 -23.79
CA GLY A 575 -2.42 17.48 -23.85
C GLY A 575 -3.78 16.96 -24.37
N ALA A 576 -3.88 15.70 -24.79
CA ALA A 576 -5.16 15.12 -25.24
C ALA A 576 -6.11 14.86 -24.07
N ALA A 577 -7.38 14.61 -24.37
CA ALA A 577 -8.34 14.18 -23.37
C ALA A 577 -7.98 12.79 -22.80
N PHE A 578 -8.28 12.58 -21.53
CA PHE A 578 -8.20 11.26 -20.90
C PHE A 578 -9.27 10.33 -21.48
N THR A 579 -8.87 9.12 -21.84
CA THR A 579 -9.76 8.06 -22.32
C THR A 579 -9.93 7.01 -21.24
N ALA A 580 -11.14 6.47 -21.09
CA ALA A 580 -11.41 5.39 -20.14
C ALA A 580 -10.61 4.11 -20.49
N TYR A 581 -10.20 3.38 -19.45
CA TYR A 581 -9.50 2.10 -19.53
C TYR A 581 -10.27 1.07 -18.70
N TYR A 582 -10.71 -0.05 -19.30
CA TYR A 582 -11.64 -1.02 -18.69
C TYR A 582 -12.89 -0.33 -18.06
N PRO A 583 -13.77 0.26 -18.88
CA PRO A 583 -14.86 1.12 -18.40
C PRO A 583 -16.04 0.39 -17.74
N ASP A 584 -16.16 -0.94 -17.87
CA ASP A 584 -17.22 -1.70 -17.21
C ASP A 584 -16.93 -1.85 -15.71
N ARG A 585 -17.59 -1.00 -14.93
CA ARG A 585 -17.42 -0.90 -13.48
C ARG A 585 -18.11 -2.01 -12.69
N THR A 586 -18.92 -2.85 -13.34
CA THR A 586 -19.62 -3.99 -12.70
C THR A 586 -18.92 -5.32 -12.94
N ARG A 587 -17.94 -5.33 -13.84
CA ARG A 587 -17.19 -6.52 -14.22
C ARG A 587 -16.07 -6.81 -13.24
N VAL A 588 -15.93 -8.09 -12.90
CA VAL A 588 -14.78 -8.59 -12.14
C VAL A 588 -13.76 -9.11 -13.13
N TYR A 589 -12.61 -8.43 -13.25
CA TYR A 589 -11.51 -8.85 -14.12
C TYR A 589 -10.45 -9.58 -13.30
N GLN A 590 -10.31 -10.90 -13.48
CA GLN A 590 -9.29 -11.70 -12.82
C GLN A 590 -8.11 -11.96 -13.78
N PHE A 591 -7.01 -11.24 -13.60
CA PHE A 591 -5.80 -11.39 -14.41
C PHE A 591 -5.01 -12.63 -14.00
N GLY A 592 -4.33 -13.24 -14.98
CA GLY A 592 -3.59 -14.50 -14.81
C GLY A 592 -4.50 -15.69 -14.56
N TRP A 593 -5.75 -15.67 -15.02
CA TRP A 593 -6.76 -16.68 -14.69
C TRP A 593 -7.68 -16.96 -15.88
N ASN A 594 -8.06 -18.22 -16.08
CA ASN A 594 -9.01 -18.62 -17.13
C ASN A 594 -10.35 -19.17 -16.60
N GLY A 595 -10.58 -19.09 -15.29
CA GLY A 595 -11.74 -19.66 -14.60
C GLY A 595 -11.42 -20.92 -13.78
N SER A 596 -10.38 -21.67 -14.14
CA SER A 596 -10.00 -22.92 -13.45
C SER A 596 -8.55 -22.99 -12.99
N GLY A 597 -7.64 -22.26 -13.63
CA GLY A 597 -6.20 -22.31 -13.35
C GLY A 597 -5.48 -21.04 -13.81
N PHE A 598 -4.19 -20.96 -13.45
CA PHE A 598 -3.32 -19.93 -14.00
C PHE A 598 -3.28 -20.04 -15.53
N LYS A 599 -3.34 -18.89 -16.18
CA LYS A 599 -3.20 -18.77 -17.63
C LYS A 599 -2.45 -17.49 -17.92
N HIS A 600 -1.29 -17.63 -18.56
CA HIS A 600 -0.53 -16.48 -19.03
C HIS A 600 -1.37 -15.68 -20.03
N LEU A 601 -1.22 -14.35 -20.01
CA LEU A 601 -1.85 -13.46 -20.98
C LEU A 601 -1.36 -13.78 -22.40
N ASP A 602 -2.26 -13.94 -23.35
CA ASP A 602 -1.90 -14.35 -24.71
C ASP A 602 -2.69 -13.60 -25.80
N ILE A 603 -2.17 -13.60 -27.02
CA ILE A 603 -2.84 -13.05 -28.21
C ILE A 603 -2.96 -14.18 -29.24
N GLY A 604 -4.18 -14.60 -29.53
CA GLY A 604 -4.43 -15.69 -30.48
C GLY A 604 -3.80 -17.02 -30.05
N GLY A 605 -3.70 -17.28 -28.74
CA GLY A 605 -3.08 -18.47 -28.16
C GLY A 605 -1.58 -18.35 -27.91
N VAL A 606 -0.94 -17.24 -28.32
CA VAL A 606 0.50 -17.02 -28.15
C VAL A 606 0.78 -16.12 -26.94
N PRO A 607 1.42 -16.62 -25.87
CA PRO A 607 1.74 -15.83 -24.68
C PRO A 607 2.50 -14.55 -25.02
N ILE A 608 2.10 -13.43 -24.41
CA ILE A 608 2.81 -12.17 -24.62
C ILE A 608 4.17 -12.21 -23.92
N ALA A 609 5.20 -11.76 -24.62
CA ALA A 609 6.56 -11.73 -24.10
C ALA A 609 6.86 -10.50 -23.21
N ASP A 610 6.00 -9.48 -23.30
CA ASP A 610 6.11 -8.16 -22.67
C ASP A 610 4.73 -7.51 -22.61
N TRP A 611 4.50 -6.70 -21.59
CA TRP A 611 3.32 -5.85 -21.45
C TRP A 611 3.39 -4.59 -22.31
N ALA A 612 4.59 -4.05 -22.55
CA ALA A 612 4.76 -2.85 -23.36
C ALA A 612 4.18 -3.05 -24.77
N ALA A 613 3.39 -2.07 -25.22
CA ALA A 613 2.62 -2.07 -26.48
C ALA A 613 1.44 -3.07 -26.56
N ASN A 614 1.17 -3.80 -25.47
CA ASN A 614 0.15 -4.82 -25.36
C ASN A 614 -0.98 -4.44 -24.37
N GLU A 615 -0.95 -3.21 -23.84
CA GLU A 615 -1.80 -2.74 -22.75
C GLU A 615 -3.26 -2.54 -23.16
N ARG A 616 -3.51 -2.35 -24.46
CA ARG A 616 -4.85 -2.09 -25.03
C ARG A 616 -5.51 -3.33 -25.64
N ARG A 617 -4.86 -4.49 -25.54
CA ARG A 617 -5.41 -5.75 -26.05
C ARG A 617 -6.52 -6.24 -25.12
N ASP A 618 -7.43 -7.01 -25.70
CA ASP A 618 -8.43 -7.75 -24.94
C ASP A 618 -7.88 -9.13 -24.61
N TYR A 619 -7.75 -9.42 -23.31
CA TYR A 619 -7.28 -10.70 -22.77
C TYR A 619 -8.42 -11.55 -22.22
N THR A 620 -9.67 -11.14 -22.43
CA THR A 620 -10.85 -11.91 -22.03
C THR A 620 -11.07 -13.12 -22.96
N GLY A 621 -12.11 -13.92 -22.72
CA GLY A 621 -12.44 -15.05 -23.61
C GLY A 621 -11.45 -16.23 -23.54
N GLY A 622 -10.69 -16.36 -22.46
CA GLY A 622 -9.73 -17.45 -22.26
C GLY A 622 -8.26 -17.06 -22.48
N HIS A 623 -7.99 -15.79 -22.79
CA HIS A 623 -6.66 -15.25 -23.08
C HIS A 623 -5.91 -14.72 -21.84
N GLY A 624 -6.24 -15.25 -20.65
CA GLY A 624 -5.55 -14.95 -19.39
C GLY A 624 -6.23 -13.91 -18.49
N VAL A 625 -7.34 -13.31 -18.91
CA VAL A 625 -8.23 -12.53 -18.02
C VAL A 625 -9.61 -13.19 -17.98
N ASP A 626 -9.99 -13.73 -16.82
CA ASP A 626 -11.36 -14.18 -16.60
C ASP A 626 -12.23 -12.98 -16.26
N ALA A 627 -13.13 -12.65 -17.19
CA ALA A 627 -14.13 -11.61 -17.07
C ALA A 627 -15.55 -12.20 -17.20
N THR A 628 -15.77 -13.46 -16.85
CA THR A 628 -17.10 -14.09 -16.97
C THR A 628 -18.08 -13.63 -15.89
N ARG A 629 -17.58 -12.95 -14.84
CA ARG A 629 -18.33 -12.60 -13.63
C ARG A 629 -18.62 -11.10 -13.56
N THR A 630 -19.83 -10.76 -13.13
CA THR A 630 -20.21 -9.41 -12.73
C THR A 630 -20.66 -9.40 -11.28
N ASP A 631 -20.56 -8.25 -10.64
CA ASP A 631 -21.12 -8.00 -9.31
C ASP A 631 -21.77 -6.61 -9.30
N THR A 632 -23.00 -6.53 -8.81
CA THR A 632 -23.76 -5.27 -8.75
C THR A 632 -23.47 -4.47 -7.49
N ALA A 633 -22.81 -5.05 -6.49
CA ALA A 633 -22.37 -4.33 -5.31
C ALA A 633 -21.27 -3.33 -5.68
N GLN A 634 -21.18 -2.23 -4.92
CA GLN A 634 -20.12 -1.25 -5.13
C GLN A 634 -18.73 -1.76 -4.75
N SER A 635 -18.66 -2.80 -3.91
CA SER A 635 -17.39 -3.36 -3.46
C SER A 635 -17.43 -4.88 -3.28
N LEU A 636 -16.31 -5.53 -3.57
CA LEU A 636 -16.08 -6.95 -3.28
C LEU A 636 -15.60 -7.16 -1.84
N PHE A 637 -14.99 -6.14 -1.22
CA PHE A 637 -14.42 -6.19 0.12
C PHE A 637 -15.30 -5.56 1.21
N LEU A 638 -15.97 -4.44 0.93
CA LEU A 638 -16.77 -3.69 1.89
C LEU A 638 -18.27 -3.86 1.61
N ARG A 639 -19.09 -3.88 2.67
CA ARG A 639 -20.56 -3.88 2.55
C ARG A 639 -21.08 -2.53 2.05
N SER A 640 -20.43 -1.45 2.49
CA SER A 640 -20.81 -0.07 2.19
C SER A 640 -19.57 0.81 2.04
N LEU A 641 -19.56 1.66 1.03
CA LEU A 641 -18.50 2.68 0.82
C LEU A 641 -18.81 4.00 1.56
N ASN A 642 -20.05 4.22 1.98
CA ASN A 642 -20.53 5.51 2.53
C ASN A 642 -20.61 5.54 4.06
N GLY A 643 -19.98 4.59 4.76
CA GLY A 643 -19.96 4.54 6.23
C GLY A 643 -21.27 4.16 6.92
N SER A 644 -22.40 4.15 6.21
CA SER A 644 -23.69 3.64 6.72
C SER A 644 -23.75 2.12 6.64
N THR A 645 -23.86 1.44 7.80
CA THR A 645 -24.28 0.04 7.87
C THR A 645 -25.78 -0.02 8.14
N SER A 646 -26.60 -0.24 7.11
CA SER A 646 -27.97 -0.72 7.33
C SER A 646 -27.91 -2.23 7.58
N GLN A 647 -27.99 -2.66 8.85
CA GLN A 647 -28.24 -4.06 9.16
C GLN A 647 -29.76 -4.32 9.15
N PRO A 648 -30.28 -5.36 8.46
CA PRO A 648 -31.62 -5.88 8.75
C PRO A 648 -31.58 -6.64 10.08
N PRO A 649 -32.54 -6.46 11.01
CA PRO A 649 -32.56 -7.20 12.25
C PRO A 649 -33.02 -8.64 12.00
N THR A 650 -32.19 -9.62 12.35
CA THR A 650 -32.68 -10.99 12.60
C THR A 650 -33.11 -11.09 14.05
N SER A 651 -34.42 -11.23 14.24
CA SER A 651 -35.11 -11.38 15.52
C SER A 651 -34.77 -12.70 16.23
N ALA A 652 -34.39 -12.62 17.50
CA ALA A 652 -34.59 -13.67 18.50
C ALA A 652 -35.08 -13.02 19.83
N PRO A 653 -35.99 -13.65 20.59
CA PRO A 653 -36.75 -13.02 21.68
C PRO A 653 -35.96 -12.91 23.01
N PRO A 654 -36.38 -12.04 23.95
CA PRO A 654 -35.52 -11.48 25.00
C PRO A 654 -35.51 -12.31 26.29
N THR A 655 -34.37 -12.31 26.98
CA THR A 655 -34.26 -12.54 28.43
C THR A 655 -33.60 -11.32 29.08
N SER A 656 -34.28 -10.79 30.08
CA SER A 656 -34.09 -9.51 30.78
C SER A 656 -32.95 -9.49 31.80
N VAL A 657 -32.08 -8.47 31.78
CA VAL A 657 -31.24 -7.99 32.91
C VAL A 657 -31.05 -6.46 32.76
N PRO A 658 -30.98 -5.66 33.85
CA PRO A 658 -31.33 -4.24 33.84
C PRO A 658 -30.20 -3.26 33.47
N SER A 659 -30.67 -2.07 33.13
CA SER A 659 -29.99 -0.87 32.67
C SER A 659 -28.95 -0.25 33.61
N THR A 660 -27.81 0.16 33.05
CA THR A 660 -27.04 1.32 33.51
C THR A 660 -27.07 2.41 32.43
N SER A 661 -27.41 3.62 32.85
CA SER A 661 -27.76 4.81 32.07
C SER A 661 -26.70 5.29 31.07
N GLN A 662 -27.13 5.49 29.82
CA GLN A 662 -26.46 6.32 28.81
C GLN A 662 -26.94 7.78 28.95
N PRO A 663 -26.08 8.82 28.81
CA PRO A 663 -26.54 10.21 28.80
C PRO A 663 -27.37 10.51 27.53
N PRO A 664 -28.32 11.47 27.58
CA PRO A 664 -29.35 11.63 26.56
C PRO A 664 -28.89 12.34 25.30
N VAL A 665 -29.41 11.87 24.17
CA VAL A 665 -29.47 12.55 22.86
C VAL A 665 -30.47 13.72 22.92
N GLY A 666 -30.07 14.92 22.48
CA GLY A 666 -31.01 15.94 21.95
C GLY A 666 -30.91 17.39 22.40
N CYS A 667 -29.71 17.89 22.63
CA CYS A 667 -29.51 19.21 23.25
C CYS A 667 -28.89 20.29 22.33
N LEU A 668 -28.46 19.95 21.10
CA LEU A 668 -28.13 21.00 20.12
C LEU A 668 -29.42 21.57 19.51
N ARG A 669 -29.49 22.89 19.38
CA ARG A 669 -30.59 23.60 18.72
C ARG A 669 -30.02 24.46 17.60
N ALA A 670 -30.56 24.37 16.39
CA ALA A 670 -30.18 25.23 15.27
C ALA A 670 -31.34 26.21 14.94
N THR A 671 -31.05 27.50 14.85
CA THR A 671 -32.07 28.53 14.58
C THR A 671 -31.76 29.26 13.27
N PHE A 672 -32.70 29.22 12.33
CA PHE A 672 -32.60 29.92 11.05
C PHE A 672 -33.00 31.39 11.18
N THR A 673 -32.16 32.30 10.67
CA THR A 673 -32.49 33.72 10.53
C THR A 673 -32.14 34.21 9.15
N ARG A 674 -33.09 34.88 8.48
CA ARG A 674 -32.81 35.54 7.20
C ARG A 674 -32.24 36.93 7.46
N THR A 675 -31.01 37.17 7.02
CA THR A 675 -30.26 38.40 7.34
C THR A 675 -30.43 39.50 6.31
N SER A 676 -30.66 39.15 5.04
CA SER A 676 -30.96 40.13 3.99
C SER A 676 -31.78 39.49 2.87
N THR A 677 -32.58 40.28 2.15
CA THR A 677 -33.39 39.80 1.02
C THR A 677 -33.33 40.76 -0.15
N TRP A 678 -33.30 40.23 -1.36
CA TRP A 678 -33.47 40.96 -2.61
C TRP A 678 -34.45 40.21 -3.53
N SER A 679 -34.76 40.80 -4.68
CA SER A 679 -35.82 40.30 -5.58
C SER A 679 -35.62 38.87 -6.09
N THR A 680 -34.37 38.38 -6.11
CA THR A 680 -34.00 37.07 -6.66
C THR A 680 -33.33 36.13 -5.66
N GLY A 681 -33.25 36.50 -4.37
CA GLY A 681 -32.51 35.71 -3.40
C GLY A 681 -32.49 36.30 -1.99
N TYR A 682 -31.77 35.64 -1.09
CA TYR A 682 -31.58 36.10 0.28
C TYR A 682 -30.26 35.59 0.87
N GLY A 683 -29.73 36.33 1.85
CA GLY A 683 -28.71 35.86 2.78
C GLY A 683 -29.37 35.38 4.06
N ALA A 684 -28.86 34.30 4.66
CA ALA A 684 -29.37 33.75 5.90
C ALA A 684 -28.29 33.03 6.70
N ASP A 685 -28.51 32.96 8.00
CA ASP A 685 -27.63 32.31 8.96
C ASP A 685 -28.37 31.25 9.78
N TYR A 686 -27.61 30.28 10.26
CA TYR A 686 -28.00 29.30 11.26
C TYR A 686 -27.12 29.44 12.49
N VAL A 687 -27.74 29.68 13.65
CA VAL A 687 -27.06 29.67 14.95
C VAL A 687 -27.29 28.32 15.60
N ILE A 688 -26.21 27.56 15.86
CA ILE A 688 -26.21 26.29 16.57
C ILE A 688 -25.85 26.54 18.04
N THR A 689 -26.79 26.37 18.95
CA THR A 689 -26.58 26.48 20.40
C THR A 689 -26.43 25.10 21.02
N ASN A 690 -25.39 24.92 21.83
CA ASN A 690 -25.19 23.71 22.61
C ASN A 690 -25.86 23.81 23.99
N ASN A 691 -27.07 23.25 24.14
CA ASN A 691 -27.75 23.16 25.43
C ASN A 691 -27.40 21.86 26.19
N CYS A 692 -26.36 21.14 25.76
CA CYS A 692 -25.88 19.94 26.42
C CYS A 692 -25.06 20.29 27.65
N THR A 693 -24.85 19.31 28.54
CA THR A 693 -23.95 19.44 29.68
C THR A 693 -22.47 19.19 29.33
N SER A 694 -22.18 18.79 28.10
CA SER A 694 -20.82 18.55 27.57
C SER A 694 -20.58 19.32 26.28
N ALA A 695 -19.33 19.66 25.99
CA ALA A 695 -18.96 20.26 24.72
C ALA A 695 -19.24 19.30 23.56
N THR A 696 -19.65 19.83 22.42
CA THR A 696 -19.64 19.09 21.15
C THR A 696 -18.42 19.53 20.36
N THR A 697 -17.79 18.61 19.64
CA THR A 697 -16.65 18.91 18.74
C THR A 697 -17.06 18.91 17.27
N THR A 698 -18.33 18.61 17.00
CA THR A 698 -18.92 18.63 15.66
C THR A 698 -20.38 19.06 15.70
N TRP A 699 -20.86 19.60 14.58
CA TRP A 699 -22.28 19.81 14.34
C TRP A 699 -22.61 19.57 12.87
N LYS A 700 -23.85 19.14 12.62
CA LYS A 700 -24.40 18.94 11.29
C LYS A 700 -25.81 19.52 11.24
N VAL A 701 -26.01 20.53 10.39
CA VAL A 701 -27.34 21.07 10.07
C VAL A 701 -27.72 20.62 8.66
N GLU A 702 -28.91 20.06 8.50
CA GLU A 702 -29.42 19.61 7.21
C GLU A 702 -30.85 20.10 6.99
N PHE A 703 -31.19 20.47 5.76
CA PHE A 703 -32.53 20.95 5.40
C PHE A 703 -32.77 20.83 3.90
N ASP A 704 -34.04 20.88 3.50
CA ASP A 704 -34.45 20.90 2.09
C ASP A 704 -34.77 22.33 1.64
N LEU A 705 -34.49 22.65 0.37
CA LEU A 705 -35.00 23.87 -0.27
C LEU A 705 -36.05 23.54 -1.32
N PRO A 706 -37.17 24.28 -1.42
CA PRO A 706 -38.12 24.09 -2.50
C PRO A 706 -37.49 24.24 -3.89
N ALA A 707 -38.04 23.53 -4.89
CA ALA A 707 -37.60 23.67 -6.28
C ALA A 707 -37.65 25.15 -6.73
N GLY A 708 -36.63 25.57 -7.48
CA GLY A 708 -36.45 26.98 -7.85
C GLY A 708 -35.69 27.82 -6.83
N THR A 709 -35.26 27.23 -5.70
CA THR A 709 -34.30 27.86 -4.77
C THR A 709 -33.10 26.97 -4.53
N THR A 710 -31.91 27.55 -4.59
CA THR A 710 -30.64 26.85 -4.38
C THR A 710 -29.67 27.71 -3.58
N VAL A 711 -28.91 27.10 -2.68
CA VAL A 711 -27.80 27.79 -2.01
C VAL A 711 -26.68 28.07 -3.02
N SER A 712 -26.35 29.33 -3.26
CA SER A 712 -25.30 29.76 -4.20
C SER A 712 -23.91 29.75 -3.56
N SER A 713 -23.78 30.22 -2.33
CA SER A 713 -22.54 30.19 -1.54
C SER A 713 -22.82 29.98 -0.06
N SER A 714 -21.81 29.52 0.71
CA SER A 714 -21.88 29.41 2.16
C SER A 714 -20.52 29.70 2.79
N TRP A 715 -20.51 30.07 4.06
CA TRP A 715 -19.31 30.33 4.87
C TRP A 715 -19.43 29.66 6.24
N SER A 716 -18.31 29.54 6.94
CA SER A 716 -18.23 28.92 8.29
C SER A 716 -18.85 27.53 8.39
N SER A 717 -18.89 26.83 7.25
CA SER A 717 -19.49 25.51 7.10
C SER A 717 -18.88 24.79 5.88
N VAL A 718 -18.88 23.47 5.92
CA VAL A 718 -18.66 22.62 4.74
C VAL A 718 -20.03 22.17 4.24
N ARG A 719 -20.39 22.59 3.02
CA ARG A 719 -21.71 22.32 2.41
C ARG A 719 -21.63 21.20 1.40
N THR A 720 -22.50 20.20 1.54
CA THR A 720 -22.81 19.21 0.51
C THR A 720 -24.28 19.34 0.08
N ARG A 721 -24.61 18.81 -1.10
CA ARG A 721 -25.97 18.87 -1.68
C ARG A 721 -26.26 17.58 -2.44
N ASP A 722 -27.45 17.02 -2.21
CA ASP A 722 -28.05 15.99 -3.04
C ASP A 722 -29.46 16.42 -3.44
N GLY A 723 -29.69 16.64 -4.73
CA GLY A 723 -30.94 17.23 -5.21
C GLY A 723 -31.25 18.54 -4.46
N GLN A 724 -32.40 18.62 -3.81
CA GLN A 724 -32.81 19.80 -3.04
C GLN A 724 -32.47 19.72 -1.54
N HIS A 725 -31.79 18.64 -1.12
CA HIS A 725 -31.34 18.45 0.25
C HIS A 725 -29.93 19.02 0.43
N TYR A 726 -29.75 19.84 1.46
CA TYR A 726 -28.49 20.47 1.81
C TYR A 726 -28.03 20.00 3.18
N THR A 727 -26.73 19.72 3.29
CA THR A 727 -26.10 19.37 4.56
C THR A 727 -24.89 20.27 4.79
N PHE A 728 -24.83 20.86 5.98
CA PHE A 728 -23.77 21.74 6.45
C PHE A 728 -23.14 21.13 7.68
N THR A 729 -21.83 20.95 7.66
CA THR A 729 -21.05 20.56 8.86
C THR A 729 -20.11 21.67 9.26
N ASN A 730 -19.60 21.61 10.49
CA ASN A 730 -18.59 22.56 10.97
C ASN A 730 -17.39 22.65 10.02
N ALA A 731 -16.87 23.87 9.88
CA ALA A 731 -15.53 24.10 9.37
C ALA A 731 -14.52 23.58 10.40
N THR A 732 -13.24 23.52 10.02
CA THR A 732 -12.18 22.97 10.86
C THR A 732 -12.00 23.70 12.20
N TYR A 733 -12.51 24.93 12.32
CA TYR A 733 -12.29 25.80 13.48
C TYR A 733 -13.52 26.03 14.37
N ASN A 734 -14.73 25.65 13.95
CA ASN A 734 -15.97 25.96 14.69
C ASN A 734 -16.79 24.72 15.06
N GLY A 735 -16.11 23.57 15.21
CA GLY A 735 -16.73 22.33 15.69
C GLY A 735 -16.97 22.33 17.20
N ASP A 736 -16.08 22.99 17.96
CA ASP A 736 -16.06 22.98 19.42
C ASP A 736 -17.05 23.99 20.01
N ILE A 737 -18.26 23.53 20.34
CA ILE A 737 -19.27 24.34 21.03
C ILE A 737 -19.37 23.87 22.49
N ASN A 738 -18.89 24.68 23.42
CA ASN A 738 -19.01 24.42 24.86
C ASN A 738 -20.48 24.46 25.33
N PRO A 739 -20.82 23.84 26.48
CA PRO A 739 -22.15 23.99 27.10
C PRO A 739 -22.59 25.45 27.24
N GLY A 740 -23.76 25.79 26.73
CA GLY A 740 -24.32 27.14 26.70
C GLY A 740 -23.74 28.07 25.63
N ALA A 741 -22.72 27.66 24.88
CA ALA A 741 -22.15 28.43 23.79
C ALA A 741 -22.92 28.22 22.48
N SER A 742 -22.68 29.08 21.49
CA SER A 742 -23.24 28.95 20.14
C SER A 742 -22.18 29.20 19.08
N GLU A 743 -22.34 28.53 17.95
CA GLU A 743 -21.59 28.79 16.72
C GLU A 743 -22.56 29.12 15.59
N GLU A 744 -22.07 29.82 14.57
CA GLU A 744 -22.89 30.30 13.46
C GLU A 744 -22.27 29.92 12.11
N PHE A 745 -23.13 29.61 11.15
CA PHE A 745 -22.76 29.56 9.74
C PHE A 745 -23.81 30.25 8.89
N GLY A 746 -23.38 30.76 7.74
CA GLY A 746 -24.24 31.50 6.84
C GLY A 746 -24.19 31.05 5.40
N PHE A 747 -25.19 31.46 4.64
CA PHE A 747 -25.31 31.16 3.22
C PHE A 747 -26.10 32.21 2.44
N ASN A 748 -25.83 32.27 1.14
CA ASN A 748 -26.65 32.98 0.17
C ASN A 748 -27.48 31.99 -0.64
N ALA A 749 -28.75 32.30 -0.85
CA ALA A 749 -29.67 31.55 -1.71
C ALA A 749 -30.04 32.37 -2.95
N SER A 750 -30.10 31.67 -4.09
CA SER A 750 -30.72 32.13 -5.32
C SER A 750 -32.11 31.49 -5.41
N GLY A 751 -33.17 32.31 -5.41
CA GLY A 751 -34.57 31.92 -5.18
C GLY A 751 -35.09 32.33 -3.79
N THR A 752 -36.42 32.38 -3.62
CA THR A 752 -37.07 32.90 -2.40
C THR A 752 -37.63 31.83 -1.45
N GLY A 753 -37.46 30.55 -1.77
CA GLY A 753 -37.88 29.41 -0.95
C GLY A 753 -37.04 29.28 0.33
N LEU A 754 -37.70 29.04 1.46
CA LEU A 754 -37.04 28.91 2.77
C LEU A 754 -36.71 27.44 3.10
N PRO A 755 -35.74 27.18 4.00
CA PRO A 755 -35.43 25.84 4.49
C PRO A 755 -36.65 25.11 5.05
N LEU A 756 -36.82 23.84 4.67
CA LEU A 756 -37.81 22.89 5.18
C LEU A 756 -37.10 21.70 5.83
N ASN A 757 -37.80 20.98 6.71
CA ASN A 757 -37.31 19.74 7.34
C ASN A 757 -35.94 19.87 8.02
N CYS A 758 -35.65 21.02 8.63
CA CYS A 758 -34.36 21.28 9.25
C CYS A 758 -34.08 20.27 10.37
N ARG A 759 -32.89 19.69 10.37
CA ARG A 759 -32.36 18.87 11.46
C ARG A 759 -30.97 19.31 11.87
N VAL A 760 -30.69 19.28 13.17
CA VAL A 760 -29.35 19.39 13.74
C VAL A 760 -28.97 18.07 14.41
N ASN A 761 -27.86 17.46 13.97
CA ASN A 761 -27.41 16.14 14.39
C ASN A 761 -28.53 15.07 14.35
N GLY A 762 -29.40 15.13 13.33
CA GLY A 762 -30.49 14.19 13.09
C GLY A 762 -31.81 14.51 13.82
N LEU A 763 -31.83 15.51 14.70
CA LEU A 763 -33.02 15.94 15.44
C LEU A 763 -33.59 17.23 14.85
N PRO A 764 -34.91 17.48 14.95
CA PRO A 764 -35.50 18.71 14.43
C PRO A 764 -34.80 19.97 14.97
N CYS A 765 -34.57 20.93 14.07
CA CYS A 765 -34.39 22.33 14.43
C CYS A 765 -35.75 22.88 14.92
#